data_AF-E6U5W3-F1
#
_entry.id   AF-E6U5W3-F1
#
_cell.length_a   1.000
_cell.length_b   1.000
_cell.length_c   1.000
_cell.angle_alpha   90.00
_cell.angle_beta   90.00
_cell.angle_gamma   90.00
#
_symmetry.space_group_name_H-M   'P 1'
#
loop_
_entity.id
_entity.type
_entity.pdbx_description
1 polymer ?
#
loop_
_entity_poly.entity_id
_entity_poly.type
_entity_poly.pdbx_seq_one_letter_code
_entity_poly.pdbx_strand_id
1 'polypeptide(L)'
;MKAKQRFIYILIVLGVLAGMTSLATMLINVALHYLFILLHSLPSIVRSIRTNTFHPNLSFRSGYLFTTVSPLKWYYPWLFALILMMLRGRQTVLKISHRVFRSLPVTKPDFEGSSRWQTKKEIRQNEQLVAIPHSNIRSVKDAGIPIARDLLYTYACKAVVHSLIVGITRSGKGQLMVQNTIRFISQCKNPESFIVFDLRGDNAQSNYRTLKKTHKIHIINLDNPKKSAGWDLLSTIRKAFLQEIKEGDFDKTIQLTTTLAHAFTEDSTSEAVWPESCKQLLTAMILYLLDDGYKRGCLDKVNMYSVTEFFIKYAGQEIKIGRTTTNALDTLFSELPDGHLAKNFYATSKFAQGDMRSSIFAILSANLSMFNDSGIIRLTSNDDVDFADLANPDKPCAIFIIVPEGREERNKLVSLLVDQCYAELLDIARARPDGQLPRRVRIIADEICNYPKITALSNKITTSLARGIILDMYIHSLPQFEDKYGKNTAQTILSNGGNLVYIYSQDKATNQYVSDLLDTSTEEYRTYNSENGAILDNNRMSHYKGRPLKTPGELRRLKFWEIVVIQQRNYPIHSHLVPFFQLHIPVAAYEELPIPIHNEKKEEHLFPVSSIMNTKRDTSEDAAPLPGDNDAPPAAADTHGDHKVITMDTKLQGVLNNIDILTHGKFRHAAEKRNKNALYTMITKYQEAGQLNMEQAELLESYVDDLSDTKE
;
A
#
# COMPACT_ATOMS: atom_id res chain seq x y z
N MET A 1 -47.49 -27.44 -1.67
CA MET A 1 -46.58 -27.56 -0.51
C MET A 1 -45.54 -28.64 -0.79
N LYS A 2 -44.26 -28.32 -0.62
CA LYS A 2 -43.16 -29.30 -0.71
C LYS A 2 -43.32 -30.38 0.38
N ALA A 3 -42.85 -31.62 0.18
CA ALA A 3 -43.03 -32.74 1.13
C ALA A 3 -42.61 -32.39 2.57
N LYS A 4 -41.48 -31.65 2.72
CA LYS A 4 -40.98 -31.16 4.02
C LYS A 4 -41.94 -30.19 4.72
N GLN A 5 -42.63 -29.33 3.98
CA GLN A 5 -43.61 -28.40 4.54
C GLN A 5 -44.88 -29.12 5.00
N ARG A 6 -45.32 -30.16 4.27
CA ARG A 6 -46.46 -31.01 4.68
C ARG A 6 -46.15 -31.74 5.98
N PHE A 7 -44.93 -32.28 6.10
CA PHE A 7 -44.48 -32.94 7.32
C PHE A 7 -44.47 -32.00 8.54
N ILE A 8 -43.91 -30.79 8.40
CA ILE A 8 -43.90 -29.78 9.48
C ILE A 8 -45.32 -29.35 9.85
N TYR A 9 -46.20 -29.14 8.86
CA TYR A 9 -47.60 -28.79 9.13
C TYR A 9 -48.31 -29.87 9.95
N ILE A 10 -48.13 -31.14 9.58
CA ILE A 10 -48.71 -32.28 10.29
C ILE A 10 -48.21 -32.35 11.73
N LEU A 11 -46.90 -32.16 11.96
CA LEU A 11 -46.33 -32.12 13.31
C LEU A 11 -46.93 -30.98 14.16
N ILE A 12 -47.13 -29.79 13.59
CA ILE A 12 -47.77 -28.68 14.29
C ILE A 12 -49.22 -29.02 14.64
N VAL A 13 -49.98 -29.59 13.69
CA VAL A 13 -51.37 -30.00 13.93
C VAL A 13 -51.46 -31.03 15.05
N LEU A 14 -50.58 -32.03 15.04
CA LEU A 14 -50.52 -33.06 16.09
C LEU A 14 -50.13 -32.47 17.46
N GLY A 15 -49.14 -31.57 17.49
CA GLY A 15 -48.73 -30.89 18.71
C GLY A 15 -49.82 -30.00 19.32
N VAL A 16 -50.53 -29.22 18.49
CA VAL A 16 -51.66 -28.39 18.93
C VAL A 16 -52.81 -29.26 19.42
N LEU A 17 -53.11 -30.37 18.73
CA LEU A 17 -54.13 -31.33 19.15
C LEU A 17 -53.80 -31.96 20.51
N ALA A 18 -52.56 -32.41 20.71
CA ALA A 18 -52.09 -32.99 21.97
C ALA A 18 -52.13 -31.96 23.12
N GLY A 19 -51.70 -30.72 22.86
CA GLY A 19 -51.75 -29.64 23.85
C GLY A 19 -53.18 -29.28 24.26
N MET A 20 -54.09 -29.15 23.29
CA MET A 20 -55.49 -28.82 23.55
C MET A 20 -56.25 -29.95 24.25
N THR A 21 -56.02 -31.21 23.87
CA THR A 21 -56.61 -32.36 24.57
C THR A 21 -56.14 -32.43 26.02
N SER A 22 -54.84 -32.21 26.27
CA SER A 22 -54.29 -32.16 27.62
C SER A 22 -54.91 -31.03 28.45
N LEU A 23 -54.99 -29.82 27.90
CA LEU A 23 -55.57 -28.67 28.58
C LEU A 23 -57.06 -28.88 28.88
N ALA A 24 -57.83 -29.39 27.92
CA ALA A 24 -59.24 -29.72 28.11
C ALA A 24 -59.41 -30.78 29.21
N THR A 25 -58.57 -31.82 29.22
CA THR A 25 -58.58 -32.87 30.26
C THR A 25 -58.33 -32.27 31.65
N MET A 26 -57.34 -31.38 31.78
CA MET A 26 -57.06 -30.67 33.04
C MET A 26 -58.26 -29.82 33.50
N LEU A 27 -58.88 -29.07 32.59
CA LEU A 27 -60.05 -28.25 32.92
C LEU A 27 -61.27 -29.09 33.33
N ILE A 28 -61.49 -30.23 32.65
CA ILE A 28 -62.55 -31.17 33.01
C ILE A 28 -62.27 -31.80 34.38
N ASN A 29 -61.03 -32.18 34.68
CA ASN A 29 -60.65 -32.70 35.99
C ASN A 29 -60.94 -31.69 37.11
N VAL A 30 -60.58 -30.43 36.90
CA VAL A 30 -60.86 -29.34 37.84
C VAL A 30 -62.37 -29.15 38.02
N ALA A 31 -63.14 -29.11 36.92
CA ALA A 31 -64.59 -28.98 36.98
C ALA A 31 -65.25 -30.15 37.72
N LEU A 32 -64.80 -31.39 37.50
CA LEU A 32 -65.30 -32.57 38.19
C LEU A 32 -65.00 -32.54 39.69
N HIS A 33 -63.81 -32.07 40.10
CA HIS A 33 -63.47 -31.90 41.52
C HIS A 33 -64.38 -30.88 42.19
N TYR A 34 -64.61 -29.72 41.56
CA TYR A 34 -65.51 -28.71 42.10
C TYR A 34 -66.96 -29.18 42.14
N LEU A 35 -67.43 -29.88 41.11
CA LEU A 35 -68.76 -30.48 41.10
C LEU A 35 -68.93 -31.50 42.22
N PHE A 36 -67.92 -32.34 42.46
CA PHE A 36 -67.95 -33.31 43.56
C PHE A 36 -67.96 -32.66 44.93
N ILE A 37 -67.13 -31.63 45.16
CA ILE A 37 -67.12 -30.86 46.41
C ILE A 37 -68.50 -30.22 46.64
N LEU A 38 -69.09 -29.64 45.58
CA LEU A 38 -70.42 -29.04 45.65
C LEU A 38 -71.47 -30.08 46.02
N LEU A 39 -71.54 -31.21 45.31
CA LEU A 39 -72.50 -32.29 45.55
C LEU A 39 -72.36 -32.89 46.96
N HIS A 40 -71.13 -33.11 47.43
CA HIS A 40 -70.87 -33.67 48.75
C HIS A 40 -71.15 -32.67 49.89
N SER A 41 -71.08 -31.37 49.59
CA SER A 41 -71.45 -30.31 50.52
C SER A 41 -72.96 -30.03 50.58
N LEU A 42 -73.78 -30.56 49.64
CA LEU A 42 -75.23 -30.34 49.61
C LEU A 42 -75.95 -30.74 50.92
N PRO A 43 -75.68 -31.91 51.54
CA PRO A 43 -76.32 -32.27 52.81
C PRO A 43 -75.95 -31.29 53.94
N SER A 44 -74.71 -30.80 53.91
CA SER A 44 -74.16 -29.82 54.87
C SER A 44 -74.78 -28.44 54.67
N ILE A 45 -74.98 -28.02 53.42
CA ILE A 45 -75.65 -26.77 53.02
C ILE A 45 -77.11 -26.79 53.48
N VAL A 46 -77.83 -27.89 53.24
CA VAL A 46 -79.23 -28.06 53.66
C VAL A 46 -79.36 -28.03 55.18
N ARG A 47 -78.38 -28.57 55.92
CA ARG A 47 -78.35 -28.54 57.39
C ARG A 47 -77.94 -27.17 57.94
N SER A 48 -77.02 -26.46 57.29
CA SER A 48 -76.51 -25.15 57.72
C SER A 48 -77.45 -23.97 57.43
N ILE A 49 -78.40 -24.11 56.49
CA ILE A 49 -79.50 -23.16 56.29
C ILE A 49 -80.34 -23.00 57.58
N ARG A 50 -80.29 -23.99 58.49
CA ARG A 50 -80.98 -23.96 59.79
C ARG A 50 -80.19 -23.26 60.92
N THR A 51 -78.88 -23.05 60.75
CA THR A 51 -77.97 -22.56 61.83
C THR A 51 -77.03 -21.42 61.39
N ASN A 52 -77.24 -20.85 60.20
CA ASN A 52 -76.62 -19.63 59.67
C ASN A 52 -75.08 -19.55 59.71
N THR A 53 -74.39 -20.69 59.56
CA THR A 53 -72.92 -20.75 59.49
C THR A 53 -72.49 -21.74 58.40
N PHE A 54 -72.20 -21.24 57.19
CA PHE A 54 -71.65 -22.05 56.10
C PHE A 54 -70.60 -21.28 55.30
N HIS A 55 -69.39 -21.82 55.26
CA HIS A 55 -68.31 -21.37 54.39
C HIS A 55 -67.73 -22.58 53.65
N PRO A 56 -68.08 -22.81 52.36
CA PRO A 56 -67.47 -23.89 51.59
C PRO A 56 -66.02 -23.53 51.28
N ASN A 57 -65.08 -24.39 51.62
CA ASN A 57 -63.66 -24.18 51.30
C ASN A 57 -63.42 -24.54 49.83
N LEU A 58 -63.65 -23.58 48.93
CA LEU A 58 -63.47 -23.69 47.48
C LEU A 58 -62.01 -23.43 47.02
N SER A 59 -61.05 -23.54 47.94
CA SER A 59 -59.64 -23.32 47.61
C SER A 59 -59.17 -24.27 46.50
N PHE A 60 -58.56 -23.69 45.47
CA PHE A 60 -57.97 -24.45 44.37
C PHE A 60 -56.80 -25.30 44.88
N ARG A 61 -56.78 -26.57 44.50
CA ARG A 61 -55.65 -27.48 44.75
C ARG A 61 -55.03 -27.90 43.43
N SER A 62 -53.71 -27.79 43.32
CA SER A 62 -52.97 -28.16 42.11
C SER A 62 -53.17 -29.62 41.69
N GLY A 63 -53.46 -30.51 42.64
CA GLY A 63 -53.78 -31.91 42.38
C GLY A 63 -55.00 -32.11 41.46
N TYR A 64 -55.96 -31.18 41.47
CA TYR A 64 -57.18 -31.28 40.65
C TYR A 64 -56.92 -31.26 39.14
N LEU A 65 -55.74 -30.83 38.70
CA LEU A 65 -55.37 -30.85 37.29
C LEU A 65 -55.06 -32.28 36.80
N PHE A 66 -54.57 -33.15 37.69
CA PHE A 66 -53.97 -34.43 37.33
C PHE A 66 -54.70 -35.65 37.88
N THR A 67 -55.50 -35.49 38.94
CA THR A 67 -56.28 -36.59 39.52
C THR A 67 -57.72 -36.57 39.02
N THR A 68 -58.39 -37.72 39.10
CA THR A 68 -59.83 -37.84 38.87
C THR A 68 -60.56 -38.14 40.18
N VAL A 69 -61.77 -37.64 40.31
CA VAL A 69 -62.61 -37.83 41.51
C VAL A 69 -63.11 -39.28 41.58
N SER A 70 -63.00 -39.95 42.73
CA SER A 70 -63.62 -41.27 42.97
C SER A 70 -65.16 -41.14 43.04
N PRO A 71 -65.96 -41.99 42.36
CA PRO A 71 -65.63 -43.29 41.77
C PRO A 71 -65.27 -43.28 40.27
N LEU A 72 -65.04 -42.10 39.66
CA LEU A 72 -64.75 -42.01 38.23
C LEU A 72 -63.35 -42.57 37.92
N LYS A 73 -63.28 -43.40 36.88
CA LYS A 73 -62.02 -43.91 36.34
C LYS A 73 -61.20 -42.79 35.70
N TRP A 74 -59.88 -42.91 35.81
CA TRP A 74 -58.91 -41.90 35.38
C TRP A 74 -59.01 -41.50 33.89
N TYR A 75 -59.52 -42.38 33.03
CA TYR A 75 -59.62 -42.13 31.59
C TYR A 75 -60.89 -41.41 31.14
N TYR A 76 -61.91 -41.25 32.00
CA TYR A 76 -63.18 -40.60 31.59
C TYR A 76 -63.02 -39.13 31.18
N PRO A 77 -62.26 -38.29 31.90
CA PRO A 77 -62.05 -36.88 31.53
C PRO A 77 -61.29 -36.74 30.21
N TRP A 78 -60.35 -37.65 29.96
CA TRP A 78 -59.61 -37.71 28.71
C TRP A 78 -60.50 -38.11 27.53
N LEU A 79 -61.37 -39.11 27.70
CA LEU A 79 -62.34 -39.52 26.67
C LEU A 79 -63.34 -38.39 26.37
N PHE A 80 -63.80 -37.67 27.40
CA PHE A 80 -64.70 -36.52 27.23
C PHE A 80 -64.01 -35.35 26.51
N ALA A 81 -62.75 -35.06 26.86
CA ALA A 81 -61.93 -34.09 26.14
C ALA A 81 -61.78 -34.45 24.65
N LEU A 82 -61.56 -35.73 24.35
CA LEU A 82 -61.43 -36.23 22.98
C LEU A 82 -62.72 -36.08 22.17
N ILE A 83 -63.89 -36.34 22.78
CA ILE A 83 -65.21 -36.13 22.15
C ILE A 83 -65.45 -34.62 21.88
N LEU A 84 -65.15 -33.75 22.84
CA LEU A 84 -65.22 -32.30 22.66
C LEU A 84 -64.30 -31.81 21.53
N MET A 85 -63.11 -32.43 21.42
CA MET A 85 -62.16 -32.13 20.34
C MET A 85 -62.69 -32.55 18.97
N MET A 86 -63.43 -33.67 18.85
CA MET A 86 -64.05 -34.09 17.59
C MET A 86 -65.19 -33.15 17.16
N LEU A 87 -66.02 -32.69 18.09
CA LEU A 87 -67.20 -31.87 17.79
C LEU A 87 -66.86 -30.41 17.45
N ARG A 88 -66.05 -29.76 18.29
CA ARG A 88 -65.70 -28.33 18.16
C ARG A 88 -64.20 -28.06 18.09
N GLY A 89 -63.37 -28.94 18.64
CA GLY A 89 -61.91 -28.77 18.62
C GLY A 89 -61.29 -28.82 17.23
N ARG A 90 -61.84 -29.59 16.29
CA ARG A 90 -61.29 -29.72 14.92
C ARG A 90 -61.10 -28.36 14.23
N GLN A 91 -62.12 -27.50 14.26
CA GLN A 91 -62.05 -26.18 13.63
C GLN A 91 -61.03 -25.27 14.33
N THR A 92 -60.98 -25.32 15.65
CA THR A 92 -60.05 -24.53 16.46
C THR A 92 -58.60 -24.97 16.25
N VAL A 93 -58.33 -26.28 16.26
CA VAL A 93 -57.01 -26.86 15.97
C VAL A 93 -56.56 -26.48 14.57
N LEU A 94 -57.43 -26.59 13.56
CA LEU A 94 -57.09 -26.18 12.21
C LEU A 94 -56.76 -24.69 12.13
N LYS A 95 -57.57 -23.81 12.75
CA LYS A 95 -57.32 -22.35 12.78
C LYS A 95 -55.99 -22.01 13.48
N ILE A 96 -55.73 -22.59 14.65
CA ILE A 96 -54.48 -22.37 15.41
C ILE A 96 -53.29 -22.93 14.63
N SER A 97 -53.40 -24.14 14.11
CA SER A 97 -52.31 -24.79 13.35
C SER A 97 -52.00 -24.05 12.06
N HIS A 98 -53.01 -23.54 11.34
CA HIS A 98 -52.81 -22.67 10.18
C HIS A 98 -52.12 -21.36 10.56
N ARG A 99 -52.48 -20.76 11.70
CA ARG A 99 -51.87 -19.54 12.22
C ARG A 99 -50.40 -19.75 12.59
N VAL A 100 -50.08 -20.84 13.29
CA VAL A 100 -48.71 -21.23 13.65
C VAL A 100 -47.90 -21.56 12.39
N PHE A 101 -48.46 -22.32 11.45
CA PHE A 101 -47.78 -22.65 10.20
C PHE A 101 -47.50 -21.42 9.33
N ARG A 102 -48.43 -20.47 9.23
CA ARG A 102 -48.22 -19.18 8.54
C ARG A 102 -47.23 -18.26 9.25
N SER A 103 -46.95 -18.48 10.54
CA SER A 103 -45.92 -17.74 11.27
C SER A 103 -44.51 -18.29 11.05
N LEU A 104 -44.37 -19.47 10.43
CA LEU A 104 -43.07 -19.98 10.04
C LEU A 104 -42.46 -19.08 8.96
N PRO A 105 -41.16 -18.76 9.04
CA PRO A 105 -40.49 -17.98 8.02
C PRO A 105 -40.53 -18.75 6.69
N VAL A 106 -41.35 -18.27 5.76
CA VAL A 106 -41.30 -18.70 4.37
C VAL A 106 -40.03 -18.09 3.77
N THR A 107 -39.30 -18.86 2.95
CA THR A 107 -38.24 -18.31 2.09
C THR A 107 -38.81 -17.10 1.35
N LYS A 108 -38.25 -15.91 1.64
CA LYS A 108 -38.69 -14.66 1.02
C LYS A 108 -38.63 -14.82 -0.50
N PRO A 109 -39.70 -14.54 -1.23
CA PRO A 109 -39.63 -14.48 -2.69
C PRO A 109 -38.82 -13.26 -3.13
N ASP A 110 -37.98 -13.44 -4.15
CA ASP A 110 -37.11 -12.39 -4.71
C ASP A 110 -37.84 -11.58 -5.78
N PHE A 111 -38.89 -10.84 -5.41
CA PHE A 111 -39.72 -10.10 -6.38
C PHE A 111 -39.06 -8.82 -6.91
N GLU A 112 -38.34 -8.10 -6.06
CA GLU A 112 -37.79 -6.76 -6.33
C GLU A 112 -36.25 -6.73 -6.25
N GLY A 113 -35.63 -7.89 -5.98
CA GLY A 113 -34.20 -8.02 -5.77
C GLY A 113 -33.84 -9.25 -4.95
N SER A 114 -32.73 -9.89 -5.32
CA SER A 114 -32.24 -11.15 -4.73
C SER A 114 -30.96 -11.00 -3.92
N SER A 115 -30.44 -9.77 -3.79
CA SER A 115 -29.22 -9.52 -3.04
C SER A 115 -29.41 -9.76 -1.55
N ARG A 116 -28.39 -10.31 -0.89
CA ARG A 116 -28.36 -10.58 0.56
C ARG A 116 -26.93 -10.69 1.04
N TRP A 117 -26.73 -10.61 2.35
CA TRP A 117 -25.44 -10.91 2.96
C TRP A 117 -25.14 -12.42 2.91
N GLN A 118 -23.87 -12.77 2.76
CA GLN A 118 -23.42 -14.14 2.93
C GLN A 118 -23.69 -14.65 4.34
N THR A 119 -24.09 -15.92 4.41
CA THR A 119 -24.18 -16.66 5.66
C THR A 119 -22.81 -17.11 6.12
N LYS A 120 -22.64 -17.34 7.43
CA LYS A 120 -21.40 -17.93 7.98
C LYS A 120 -21.03 -19.27 7.34
N LYS A 121 -22.02 -20.05 6.90
CA LYS A 121 -21.80 -21.32 6.21
C LYS A 121 -21.20 -21.09 4.82
N GLU A 122 -21.72 -20.14 4.06
CA GLU A 122 -21.18 -19.80 2.73
C GLU A 122 -19.75 -19.27 2.83
N ILE A 123 -19.47 -18.39 3.79
CA ILE A 123 -18.10 -17.90 4.04
C ILE A 123 -17.14 -19.07 4.34
N ARG A 124 -17.56 -20.04 5.17
CA ARG A 124 -16.75 -21.21 5.52
C ARG A 124 -16.56 -22.19 4.37
N GLN A 125 -17.51 -22.26 3.44
CA GLN A 125 -17.49 -23.17 2.29
C GLN A 125 -16.87 -22.53 1.04
N ASN A 126 -16.57 -21.23 1.07
CA ASN A 126 -15.98 -20.52 -0.05
C ASN A 126 -14.51 -20.92 -0.23
N GLU A 127 -14.20 -21.56 -1.35
CA GLU A 127 -12.86 -22.06 -1.69
C GLU A 127 -11.83 -20.94 -1.88
N GLN A 128 -12.28 -19.72 -2.20
CA GLN A 128 -11.41 -18.54 -2.32
C GLN A 128 -10.94 -18.04 -0.95
N LEU A 129 -11.57 -18.49 0.14
CA LEU A 129 -11.29 -18.05 1.49
C LEU A 129 -10.50 -19.10 2.27
N VAL A 130 -9.80 -18.63 3.28
CA VAL A 130 -9.14 -19.46 4.27
C VAL A 130 -9.51 -18.98 5.67
N ALA A 131 -9.90 -19.92 6.53
CA ALA A 131 -10.15 -19.64 7.94
C ALA A 131 -8.82 -19.66 8.70
N ILE A 132 -8.38 -18.51 9.19
CA ILE A 132 -7.16 -18.33 9.95
C ILE A 132 -7.51 -18.35 11.45
N PRO A 133 -7.10 -19.38 12.22
CA PRO A 133 -7.35 -19.43 13.65
C PRO A 133 -6.62 -18.29 14.36
N HIS A 134 -7.31 -17.58 15.26
CA HIS A 134 -6.69 -16.50 16.05
C HIS A 134 -5.50 -16.98 16.90
N SER A 135 -5.52 -18.24 17.32
CA SER A 135 -4.47 -18.86 18.14
C SER A 135 -3.20 -19.18 17.36
N ASN A 136 -3.30 -19.49 16.06
CA ASN A 136 -2.16 -19.95 15.28
C ASN A 136 -2.32 -19.67 13.78
N ILE A 137 -1.76 -18.54 13.31
CA ILE A 137 -1.75 -18.18 11.88
C ILE A 137 -0.94 -19.19 11.06
N ARG A 138 0.16 -19.74 11.60
CA ARG A 138 1.05 -20.69 10.91
C ARG A 138 0.38 -22.03 10.58
N SER A 139 -0.86 -22.25 11.03
CA SER A 139 -1.63 -23.44 10.66
C SER A 139 -2.06 -23.44 9.19
N VAL A 140 -2.24 -22.26 8.58
CA VAL A 140 -2.75 -22.14 7.21
C VAL A 140 -1.61 -22.16 6.17
N LYS A 141 -1.85 -22.82 5.03
CA LYS A 141 -0.86 -22.90 3.94
C LYS A 141 -0.61 -21.53 3.32
N ASP A 142 -1.67 -20.90 2.85
CA ASP A 142 -1.66 -19.62 2.16
C ASP A 142 -2.70 -18.69 2.80
N ALA A 143 -2.50 -17.38 2.69
CA ALA A 143 -3.39 -16.36 3.24
C ALA A 143 -3.61 -15.21 2.23
N GLY A 144 -4.15 -14.08 2.68
CA GLY A 144 -4.35 -12.88 1.87
C GLY A 144 -5.09 -11.80 2.65
N ILE A 145 -5.89 -10.98 1.95
CA ILE A 145 -6.59 -9.86 2.59
C ILE A 145 -7.69 -10.35 3.55
N PRO A 146 -7.82 -9.80 4.78
CA PRO A 146 -8.91 -10.15 5.67
C PRO A 146 -10.22 -9.56 5.17
N ILE A 147 -11.28 -10.38 5.11
CA ILE A 147 -12.58 -9.95 4.61
C ILE A 147 -13.74 -10.25 5.56
N ALA A 148 -13.56 -11.22 6.46
CA ALA A 148 -14.57 -11.55 7.45
C ALA A 148 -13.91 -12.03 8.75
N ARG A 149 -14.67 -12.01 9.84
CA ARG A 149 -14.21 -12.52 11.12
C ARG A 149 -15.36 -13.09 11.94
N ASP A 150 -15.09 -14.17 12.67
CA ASP A 150 -15.94 -14.68 13.74
C ASP A 150 -15.19 -14.73 15.09
N LEU A 151 -15.72 -15.45 16.07
CA LEU A 151 -15.12 -15.52 17.41
C LEU A 151 -13.74 -16.19 17.41
N LEU A 152 -13.52 -17.18 16.54
CA LEU A 152 -12.34 -18.05 16.55
C LEU A 152 -11.44 -17.84 15.34
N TYR A 153 -11.99 -17.34 14.23
CA TYR A 153 -11.32 -17.27 12.95
C TYR A 153 -11.45 -15.89 12.31
N THR A 154 -10.37 -15.47 11.65
CA THR A 154 -10.42 -14.44 10.60
C THR A 154 -10.41 -15.14 9.24
N TYR A 155 -11.33 -14.78 8.36
CA TYR A 155 -11.38 -15.31 6.99
C TYR A 155 -10.66 -14.34 6.07
N ALA A 156 -9.65 -14.85 5.37
CA ALA A 156 -8.87 -14.10 4.41
C ALA A 156 -9.08 -14.62 2.98
N CYS A 157 -9.09 -13.74 1.99
CA CYS A 157 -9.16 -14.10 0.58
C CYS A 157 -7.76 -14.53 0.11
N LYS A 158 -7.56 -15.84 -0.11
CA LYS A 158 -6.29 -16.41 -0.59
C LYS A 158 -6.19 -16.51 -2.11
N ALA A 159 -7.27 -16.15 -2.81
CA ALA A 159 -7.34 -16.20 -4.27
C ALA A 159 -6.39 -15.17 -4.91
N VAL A 160 -5.90 -15.50 -6.12
CA VAL A 160 -5.03 -14.63 -6.92
C VAL A 160 -5.91 -13.61 -7.64
N VAL A 161 -6.28 -12.56 -6.91
CA VAL A 161 -7.12 -11.47 -7.42
C VAL A 161 -6.65 -10.12 -6.88
N HIS A 162 -6.83 -9.06 -7.67
CA HIS A 162 -6.60 -7.69 -7.22
C HIS A 162 -7.65 -7.26 -6.21
N SER A 163 -7.26 -6.38 -5.29
CA SER A 163 -8.16 -5.82 -4.29
C SER A 163 -8.14 -4.29 -4.34
N LEU A 164 -9.32 -3.68 -4.31
CA LEU A 164 -9.49 -2.25 -4.08
C LEU A 164 -10.08 -2.03 -2.69
N ILE A 165 -9.39 -1.27 -1.86
CA ILE A 165 -9.79 -0.96 -0.50
C ILE A 165 -10.07 0.54 -0.41
N VAL A 166 -11.30 0.88 0.01
CA VAL A 166 -11.77 2.26 0.08
C VAL A 166 -11.99 2.67 1.53
N GLY A 167 -11.26 3.70 1.95
CA GLY A 167 -11.37 4.26 3.28
C GLY A 167 -10.69 5.62 3.39
N ILE A 168 -11.42 6.64 3.84
CA ILE A 168 -10.85 7.97 4.07
C ILE A 168 -9.81 7.97 5.21
N THR A 169 -9.04 9.06 5.35
CA THR A 169 -8.13 9.26 6.49
C THR A 169 -8.84 9.03 7.83
N ARG A 170 -8.18 8.33 8.76
CA ARG A 170 -8.70 7.94 10.09
C ARG A 170 -9.89 6.96 10.08
N SER A 171 -10.24 6.35 8.94
CA SER A 171 -11.23 5.25 8.87
C SER A 171 -10.74 3.94 9.51
N GLY A 172 -9.44 3.81 9.75
CA GLY A 172 -8.81 2.55 10.18
C GLY A 172 -8.27 1.69 9.04
N LYS A 173 -8.24 2.18 7.79
CA LYS A 173 -7.69 1.47 6.60
C LYS A 173 -6.35 0.76 6.84
N GLY A 174 -5.33 1.47 7.33
CA GLY A 174 -4.02 0.87 7.65
C GLY A 174 -4.09 -0.21 8.74
N GLN A 175 -4.84 0.08 9.82
CA GLN A 175 -4.98 -0.80 10.99
C GLN A 175 -5.83 -2.04 10.73
N LEU A 176 -6.88 -1.94 9.92
CA LEU A 176 -7.80 -3.03 9.63
C LEU A 176 -7.30 -3.91 8.50
N MET A 177 -6.70 -3.30 7.47
CA MET A 177 -6.40 -3.97 6.22
C MET A 177 -4.89 -4.08 5.99
N VAL A 178 -4.15 -2.99 5.79
CA VAL A 178 -2.72 -3.02 5.38
C VAL A 178 -1.89 -3.89 6.32
N GLN A 179 -1.88 -3.57 7.62
CA GLN A 179 -1.06 -4.25 8.62
C GLN A 179 -1.53 -5.70 8.87
N ASN A 180 -2.84 -5.94 8.87
CA ASN A 180 -3.38 -7.30 9.03
C ASN A 180 -3.08 -8.17 7.80
N THR A 181 -3.15 -7.62 6.59
CA THR A 181 -2.78 -8.32 5.34
C THR A 181 -1.32 -8.74 5.41
N ILE A 182 -0.39 -7.79 5.68
CA ILE A 182 1.04 -8.08 5.84
C ILE A 182 1.26 -9.18 6.89
N ARG A 183 0.59 -9.08 8.04
CA ARG A 183 0.66 -10.08 9.11
C ARG A 183 0.22 -11.48 8.66
N PHE A 184 -0.87 -11.59 7.91
CA PHE A 184 -1.38 -12.89 7.48
C PHE A 184 -0.54 -13.52 6.39
N ILE A 185 -0.17 -12.76 5.36
CA ILE A 185 0.63 -13.28 4.23
C ILE A 185 2.08 -13.57 4.63
N SER A 186 2.60 -12.96 5.70
CA SER A 186 3.98 -13.19 6.16
C SER A 186 4.14 -14.33 7.15
N GLN A 187 3.05 -14.76 7.80
CA GLN A 187 3.07 -15.77 8.87
C GLN A 187 2.40 -17.10 8.50
N CYS A 188 1.75 -17.22 7.34
CA CYS A 188 1.29 -18.51 6.83
C CYS A 188 2.47 -19.45 6.53
N LYS A 189 2.20 -20.74 6.29
CA LYS A 189 3.27 -21.73 6.01
C LYS A 189 4.02 -21.44 4.71
N ASN A 190 3.35 -20.82 3.75
CA ASN A 190 3.93 -20.38 2.49
C ASN A 190 3.82 -18.86 2.38
N PRO A 191 4.78 -18.09 2.95
CA PRO A 191 4.69 -16.63 2.97
C PRO A 191 4.74 -16.01 1.58
N GLU A 192 4.03 -14.90 1.35
CA GLU A 192 4.15 -14.14 0.10
C GLU A 192 5.30 -13.12 0.21
N SER A 193 6.00 -12.86 -0.90
CA SER A 193 6.88 -11.68 -0.99
C SER A 193 6.02 -10.44 -1.27
N PHE A 194 6.47 -9.25 -0.87
CA PHE A 194 5.68 -8.05 -1.11
C PHE A 194 6.49 -6.76 -1.16
N ILE A 195 5.91 -5.78 -1.84
CA ILE A 195 6.36 -4.40 -1.91
C ILE A 195 5.30 -3.55 -1.24
N VAL A 196 5.69 -2.69 -0.31
CA VAL A 196 4.77 -1.77 0.39
C VAL A 196 5.15 -0.35 0.06
N PHE A 197 4.18 0.41 -0.44
CA PHE A 197 4.32 1.86 -0.49
C PHE A 197 3.98 2.40 0.90
N ASP A 198 4.95 3.03 1.56
CA ASP A 198 4.87 3.36 2.98
C ASP A 198 5.22 4.85 3.21
N LEU A 199 4.20 5.72 3.22
CA LEU A 199 4.40 7.18 3.34
C LEU A 199 5.30 7.60 4.50
N ARG A 200 5.26 6.88 5.64
CA ARG A 200 5.90 7.33 6.89
C ARG A 200 6.86 6.30 7.51
N GLY A 201 6.93 5.09 6.96
CA GLY A 201 7.68 3.99 7.56
C GLY A 201 6.91 3.25 8.66
N ASP A 202 5.64 3.63 8.92
CA ASP A 202 4.81 3.05 9.97
C ASP A 202 4.52 1.57 9.69
N ASN A 203 4.35 1.21 8.41
CA ASN A 203 4.12 -0.18 8.01
C ASN A 203 5.38 -1.02 8.20
N ALA A 204 6.56 -0.49 7.88
CA ALA A 204 7.85 -1.14 8.16
C ALA A 204 8.05 -1.35 9.66
N GLN A 205 7.92 -0.30 10.49
CA GLN A 205 8.09 -0.36 11.94
C GLN A 205 7.12 -1.35 12.63
N SER A 206 5.84 -1.28 12.26
CA SER A 206 4.78 -2.11 12.88
C SER A 206 4.95 -3.59 12.57
N ASN A 207 5.54 -3.94 11.41
CA ASN A 207 5.66 -5.33 10.96
C ASN A 207 7.07 -5.90 11.12
N TYR A 208 8.11 -5.08 11.33
CA TYR A 208 9.51 -5.52 11.37
C TYR A 208 9.77 -6.68 12.34
N ARG A 209 9.27 -6.60 13.57
CA ARG A 209 9.45 -7.65 14.60
C ARG A 209 8.93 -9.02 14.15
N THR A 210 7.88 -9.03 13.31
CA THR A 210 7.32 -10.24 12.70
C THR A 210 8.15 -10.67 11.49
N LEU A 211 8.42 -9.73 10.58
CA LEU A 211 9.04 -10.01 9.29
C LEU A 211 10.50 -10.45 9.42
N LYS A 212 11.26 -9.94 10.39
CA LYS A 212 12.70 -10.27 10.54
C LYS A 212 12.97 -11.76 10.75
N LYS A 213 11.95 -12.53 11.13
CA LYS A 213 12.02 -13.98 11.33
C LYS A 213 11.76 -14.78 10.06
N THR A 214 11.13 -14.18 9.06
CA THR A 214 10.61 -14.88 7.88
C THR A 214 11.09 -14.31 6.56
N HIS A 215 11.35 -13.00 6.47
CA HIS A 215 11.66 -12.30 5.21
C HIS A 215 13.06 -11.70 5.21
N LYS A 216 13.68 -11.61 4.02
CA LYS A 216 14.68 -10.58 3.73
C LYS A 216 13.95 -9.24 3.65
N ILE A 217 14.48 -8.18 4.27
CA ILE A 217 13.80 -6.89 4.38
C ILE A 217 14.69 -5.80 3.82
N HIS A 218 14.15 -4.99 2.90
CA HIS A 218 14.81 -3.80 2.38
C HIS A 218 13.94 -2.57 2.63
N ILE A 219 14.57 -1.49 3.07
CA ILE A 219 13.94 -0.18 3.26
C ILE A 219 14.58 0.78 2.26
N ILE A 220 13.82 1.16 1.24
CA ILE A 220 14.22 2.20 0.29
C ILE A 220 13.57 3.49 0.76
N ASN A 221 14.37 4.42 1.27
CA ASN A 221 13.88 5.67 1.83
C ASN A 221 14.24 6.87 0.95
N LEU A 222 13.28 7.32 0.16
CA LEU A 222 13.43 8.48 -0.73
C LEU A 222 13.16 9.81 0.00
N ASP A 223 12.60 9.78 1.21
CA ASP A 223 12.46 10.97 2.07
C ASP A 223 13.82 11.35 2.70
N ASN A 224 14.50 10.35 3.27
CA ASN A 224 15.87 10.44 3.76
C ASN A 224 16.78 9.42 3.05
N PRO A 225 17.29 9.75 1.84
CA PRO A 225 18.14 8.85 1.05
C PRO A 225 19.43 8.42 1.74
N LYS A 226 19.94 9.20 2.71
CA LYS A 226 21.12 8.82 3.51
C LYS A 226 20.83 7.64 4.45
N LYS A 227 19.56 7.37 4.76
CA LYS A 227 19.09 6.25 5.58
C LYS A 227 18.23 5.32 4.74
N SER A 228 18.78 4.88 3.61
CA SER A 228 18.14 3.97 2.65
C SER A 228 19.08 2.82 2.30
N ALA A 229 18.49 1.68 1.95
CA ALA A 229 19.16 0.69 1.11
C ALA A 229 19.48 1.31 -0.27
N GLY A 230 20.59 0.88 -0.84
CA GLY A 230 21.01 1.22 -2.19
C GLY A 230 20.18 0.49 -3.24
N TRP A 231 19.80 1.21 -4.27
CA TRP A 231 19.17 0.72 -5.49
C TRP A 231 19.84 1.44 -6.66
N ASP A 232 20.75 0.75 -7.35
CA ASP A 232 21.47 1.33 -8.47
C ASP A 232 20.63 1.25 -9.75
N LEU A 233 20.27 2.41 -10.29
CA LEU A 233 19.41 2.53 -11.46
C LEU A 233 19.99 1.87 -12.72
N LEU A 234 21.33 1.76 -12.79
CA LEU A 234 22.02 1.17 -13.92
C LEU A 234 22.38 -0.29 -13.69
N SER A 235 22.11 -0.89 -12.52
CA SER A 235 22.52 -2.27 -12.23
C SER A 235 21.91 -3.28 -13.21
N THR A 236 20.61 -3.18 -13.48
CA THR A 236 19.90 -4.04 -14.46
C THR A 236 20.44 -3.82 -15.88
N ILE A 237 20.77 -2.58 -16.23
CA ILE A 237 21.34 -2.24 -17.54
C ILE A 237 22.75 -2.83 -17.69
N ARG A 238 23.61 -2.70 -16.67
CA ARG A 238 24.95 -3.31 -16.66
C ARG A 238 24.89 -4.82 -16.77
N LYS A 239 23.97 -5.48 -16.05
CA LYS A 239 23.74 -6.93 -16.13
C LYS A 239 23.35 -7.35 -17.56
N ALA A 240 22.41 -6.63 -18.18
CA ALA A 240 22.00 -6.88 -19.57
C ALA A 240 23.18 -6.69 -20.54
N PHE A 241 23.93 -5.58 -20.40
CA PHE A 241 25.07 -5.27 -21.24
C PHE A 241 26.17 -6.34 -21.18
N LEU A 242 26.50 -6.84 -19.98
CA LEU A 242 27.49 -7.91 -19.81
C LEU A 242 27.06 -9.25 -20.42
N GLN A 243 25.76 -9.52 -20.47
CA GLN A 243 25.22 -10.69 -21.15
C GLN A 243 25.31 -10.52 -22.67
N GLU A 244 24.83 -9.38 -23.16
CA GLU A 244 24.67 -9.03 -24.57
C GLU A 244 26.00 -8.81 -25.30
N ILE A 245 27.06 -8.36 -24.60
CA ILE A 245 28.43 -8.32 -25.16
C ILE A 245 28.86 -9.68 -25.72
N LYS A 246 28.43 -10.78 -25.10
CA LYS A 246 28.82 -12.14 -25.54
C LYS A 246 28.00 -12.60 -26.75
N GLU A 247 26.76 -12.12 -26.85
CA GLU A 247 25.80 -12.51 -27.88
C GLU A 247 25.94 -11.63 -29.14
N GLY A 248 26.44 -10.39 -28.99
CA GLY A 248 26.60 -9.42 -30.07
C GLY A 248 25.32 -8.64 -30.42
N ASP A 249 24.27 -8.81 -29.64
CA ASP A 249 22.97 -8.15 -29.78
C ASP A 249 22.68 -7.34 -28.50
N PHE A 250 22.44 -6.04 -28.62
CA PHE A 250 22.30 -5.09 -27.51
C PHE A 250 20.88 -4.58 -27.30
N ASP A 251 19.88 -5.23 -27.90
CA ASP A 251 18.50 -4.77 -27.92
C ASP A 251 17.93 -4.54 -26.51
N LYS A 252 18.18 -5.43 -25.54
CA LYS A 252 17.70 -5.27 -24.16
C LYS A 252 18.41 -4.12 -23.46
N THR A 253 19.72 -3.98 -23.63
CA THR A 253 20.48 -2.85 -23.07
C THR A 253 19.96 -1.53 -23.60
N ILE A 254 19.72 -1.43 -24.91
CA ILE A 254 19.17 -0.22 -25.55
C ILE A 254 17.76 0.08 -25.03
N GLN A 255 16.89 -0.94 -24.96
CA GLN A 255 15.53 -0.80 -24.47
C GLN A 255 15.49 -0.31 -23.02
N LEU A 256 16.28 -0.92 -22.13
CA LEU A 256 16.35 -0.53 -20.72
C LEU A 256 16.93 0.87 -20.55
N THR A 257 18.00 1.20 -21.27
CA THR A 257 18.64 2.52 -21.21
C THR A 257 17.71 3.62 -21.72
N THR A 258 17.01 3.37 -22.82
CA THR A 258 16.06 4.33 -23.40
C THR A 258 14.84 4.52 -22.49
N THR A 259 14.36 3.44 -21.85
CA THR A 259 13.25 3.50 -20.89
C THR A 259 13.66 4.33 -19.66
N LEU A 260 14.87 4.11 -19.15
CA LEU A 260 15.42 4.90 -18.05
C LEU A 260 15.53 6.38 -18.44
N ALA A 261 16.15 6.66 -19.60
CA ALA A 261 16.32 8.03 -20.08
C ALA A 261 14.98 8.75 -20.23
N HIS A 262 13.98 8.07 -20.82
CA HIS A 262 12.63 8.59 -20.96
C HIS A 262 12.01 8.94 -19.60
N ALA A 263 12.16 8.10 -18.57
CA ALA A 263 11.60 8.38 -17.24
C ALA A 263 12.12 9.71 -16.63
N PHE A 264 13.33 10.13 -16.97
CA PHE A 264 13.88 11.41 -16.50
C PHE A 264 13.54 12.58 -17.42
N THR A 265 13.50 12.35 -18.73
CA THR A 265 13.34 13.43 -19.72
C THR A 265 11.91 13.64 -20.19
N GLU A 266 10.97 12.74 -19.84
CA GLU A 266 9.56 12.87 -20.19
C GLU A 266 8.97 14.17 -19.63
N ASP A 267 8.38 14.94 -20.53
CA ASP A 267 7.63 16.14 -20.23
C ASP A 267 6.50 16.27 -21.27
N SER A 268 5.26 16.15 -20.82
CA SER A 268 4.08 16.25 -21.67
C SER A 268 3.64 17.68 -21.95
N THR A 269 4.29 18.68 -21.33
CA THR A 269 3.92 20.10 -21.45
C THR A 269 4.75 20.83 -22.50
N SER A 270 5.98 20.38 -22.74
CA SER A 270 6.86 20.93 -23.77
C SER A 270 6.66 20.28 -25.14
N GLU A 271 7.20 20.92 -26.18
CA GLU A 271 7.19 20.36 -27.53
C GLU A 271 8.03 19.07 -27.57
N ALA A 272 7.50 18.03 -28.23
CA ALA A 272 8.08 16.69 -28.24
C ALA A 272 9.56 16.61 -28.66
N VAL A 273 10.06 17.59 -29.42
CA VAL A 273 11.47 17.64 -29.85
C VAL A 273 12.44 17.77 -28.68
N TRP A 274 12.07 18.49 -27.61
CA TRP A 274 12.93 18.74 -26.45
C TRP A 274 13.15 17.51 -25.57
N PRO A 275 12.09 16.83 -25.05
CA PRO A 275 12.26 15.64 -24.25
C PRO A 275 12.86 14.49 -25.06
N GLU A 276 12.56 14.38 -26.37
CA GLU A 276 13.13 13.37 -27.24
C GLU A 276 14.64 13.57 -27.45
N SER A 277 15.07 14.81 -27.71
CA SER A 277 16.50 15.12 -27.87
C SER A 277 17.29 14.87 -26.58
N CYS A 278 16.72 15.21 -25.43
CA CYS A 278 17.34 14.93 -24.13
C CYS A 278 17.43 13.42 -23.86
N LYS A 279 16.37 12.67 -24.19
CA LYS A 279 16.34 11.20 -24.06
C LYS A 279 17.47 10.55 -24.86
N GLN A 280 17.64 10.96 -26.11
CA GLN A 280 18.66 10.41 -26.99
C GLN A 280 20.08 10.77 -26.51
N LEU A 281 20.31 12.00 -26.08
CA LEU A 281 21.59 12.42 -25.50
C LEU A 281 21.96 11.61 -24.26
N LEU A 282 21.01 11.47 -23.32
CA LEU A 282 21.23 10.70 -22.10
C LEU A 282 21.48 9.22 -22.40
N THR A 283 20.74 8.65 -23.36
CA THR A 283 20.96 7.28 -23.85
C THR A 283 22.37 7.11 -24.43
N ALA A 284 22.81 8.05 -25.27
CA ALA A 284 24.15 8.04 -25.84
C ALA A 284 25.25 8.07 -24.77
N MET A 285 25.10 8.92 -23.76
CA MET A 285 26.07 9.04 -22.66
C MET A 285 26.16 7.77 -21.81
N ILE A 286 25.02 7.15 -21.47
CA ILE A 286 25.00 5.91 -20.71
C ILE A 286 25.67 4.79 -21.51
N LEU A 287 25.30 4.61 -22.78
CA LEU A 287 25.90 3.59 -23.64
C LEU A 287 27.41 3.81 -23.84
N TYR A 288 27.85 5.06 -23.96
CA TYR A 288 29.27 5.40 -24.03
C TYR A 288 30.01 4.98 -22.76
N LEU A 289 29.50 5.34 -21.58
CA LEU A 289 30.14 5.01 -20.31
C LEU A 289 30.13 3.52 -20.00
N LEU A 290 29.11 2.77 -20.44
CA LEU A 290 29.10 1.31 -20.35
C LEU A 290 30.23 0.69 -21.17
N ASP A 291 30.41 1.12 -22.42
CA ASP A 291 31.46 0.62 -23.31
C ASP A 291 32.87 1.01 -22.82
N ASP A 292 33.10 2.28 -22.49
CA ASP A 292 34.38 2.76 -21.97
C ASP A 292 34.70 2.13 -20.61
N GLY A 293 33.69 2.00 -19.73
CA GLY A 293 33.84 1.36 -18.43
C GLY A 293 34.15 -0.13 -18.50
N TYR A 294 33.58 -0.84 -19.48
CA TYR A 294 33.95 -2.23 -19.75
C TYR A 294 35.40 -2.34 -20.25
N LYS A 295 35.81 -1.47 -21.19
CA LYS A 295 37.19 -1.45 -21.71
C LYS A 295 38.23 -1.13 -20.65
N ARG A 296 37.90 -0.26 -19.69
CA ARG A 296 38.79 0.16 -18.59
C ARG A 296 38.70 -0.71 -17.34
N GLY A 297 37.79 -1.70 -17.31
CA GLY A 297 37.59 -2.56 -16.14
C GLY A 297 37.00 -1.85 -14.92
N CYS A 298 36.23 -0.77 -15.12
CA CYS A 298 35.60 0.03 -14.06
C CYS A 298 34.08 0.20 -14.29
N LEU A 299 33.45 -0.81 -14.89
CA LEU A 299 32.01 -0.85 -15.17
C LEU A 299 31.15 -0.73 -13.91
N ASP A 300 31.65 -1.20 -12.77
CA ASP A 300 31.05 -1.06 -11.43
C ASP A 300 30.86 0.39 -11.00
N LYS A 301 31.65 1.32 -11.56
CA LYS A 301 31.56 2.77 -11.29
C LYS A 301 30.64 3.52 -12.25
N VAL A 302 30.03 2.83 -13.21
CA VAL A 302 29.08 3.44 -14.15
C VAL A 302 27.70 3.51 -13.49
N ASN A 303 27.40 4.65 -12.86
CA ASN A 303 26.13 4.97 -12.21
C ASN A 303 25.64 6.36 -12.67
N MET A 304 24.44 6.77 -12.23
CA MET A 304 23.87 8.06 -12.64
C MET A 304 24.62 9.29 -12.12
N TYR A 305 25.41 9.15 -11.04
CA TYR A 305 26.32 10.21 -10.60
C TYR A 305 27.46 10.39 -11.61
N SER A 306 28.10 9.30 -12.03
CA SER A 306 29.11 9.29 -13.08
C SER A 306 28.62 9.85 -14.41
N VAL A 307 27.38 9.53 -14.80
CA VAL A 307 26.73 10.07 -16.02
C VAL A 307 26.55 11.59 -15.91
N THR A 308 26.13 12.08 -14.75
CA THR A 308 25.96 13.52 -14.48
C THR A 308 27.29 14.27 -14.51
N GLU A 309 28.34 13.73 -13.89
CA GLU A 309 29.69 14.33 -13.91
C GLU A 309 30.30 14.31 -15.32
N PHE A 310 30.07 13.23 -16.09
CA PHE A 310 30.43 13.17 -17.52
C PHE A 310 29.75 14.29 -18.32
N PHE A 311 28.46 14.51 -18.09
CA PHE A 311 27.72 15.60 -18.73
C PHE A 311 28.32 16.96 -18.40
N ILE A 312 28.45 17.28 -17.11
CA ILE A 312 28.90 18.59 -16.63
C ILE A 312 30.29 18.92 -17.16
N LYS A 313 31.19 17.93 -17.15
CA LYS A 313 32.56 18.13 -17.62
C LYS A 313 32.63 18.42 -19.12
N TYR A 314 31.91 17.66 -19.94
CA TYR A 314 32.10 17.68 -21.39
C TYR A 314 31.08 18.53 -22.16
N ALA A 315 29.87 18.73 -21.63
CA ALA A 315 28.83 19.49 -22.34
C ALA A 315 29.23 20.97 -22.55
N GLY A 316 29.88 21.58 -21.56
CA GLY A 316 30.35 22.97 -21.63
C GLY A 316 31.80 23.13 -22.12
N GLN A 317 32.52 22.03 -22.39
CA GLN A 317 33.93 22.10 -22.76
C GLN A 317 34.09 22.27 -24.27
N GLU A 318 34.85 23.29 -24.66
CA GLU A 318 35.26 23.53 -26.04
C GLU A 318 36.70 23.07 -26.28
N ILE A 319 36.93 22.44 -27.43
CA ILE A 319 38.22 21.94 -27.87
C ILE A 319 38.56 22.60 -29.20
N LYS A 320 39.73 23.22 -29.26
CA LYS A 320 40.30 23.75 -30.49
C LYS A 320 40.99 22.63 -31.25
N ILE A 321 40.48 22.29 -32.42
CA ILE A 321 41.10 21.35 -33.34
C ILE A 321 41.53 22.15 -34.57
N GLY A 322 42.80 22.55 -34.60
CA GLY A 322 43.31 23.47 -35.61
C GLY A 322 42.68 24.87 -35.51
N ARG A 323 41.95 25.31 -36.55
CA ARG A 323 41.27 26.62 -36.60
C ARG A 323 39.80 26.57 -36.15
N THR A 324 39.24 25.38 -35.93
CA THR A 324 37.84 25.22 -35.54
C THR A 324 37.72 24.92 -34.05
N THR A 325 36.75 25.57 -33.41
CA THR A 325 36.33 25.24 -32.06
C THR A 325 35.18 24.25 -32.15
N THR A 326 35.31 23.11 -31.48
CA THR A 326 34.31 22.05 -31.46
C THR A 326 33.98 21.69 -30.03
N ASN A 327 32.75 21.24 -29.78
CA ASN A 327 32.37 20.78 -28.45
C ASN A 327 33.09 19.45 -28.12
N ALA A 328 33.43 19.26 -26.84
CA ALA A 328 34.14 18.06 -26.40
C ALA A 328 33.34 16.77 -26.64
N LEU A 329 32.01 16.79 -26.45
CA LEU A 329 31.15 15.65 -26.76
C LEU A 329 31.18 15.32 -28.26
N ASP A 330 31.18 16.33 -29.14
CA ASP A 330 31.26 16.09 -30.59
C ASP A 330 32.54 15.37 -30.98
N THR A 331 33.65 15.74 -30.34
CA THR A 331 34.94 15.09 -30.54
C THR A 331 34.89 13.64 -30.06
N LEU A 332 34.44 13.38 -28.82
CA LEU A 332 34.34 12.03 -28.26
C LEU A 332 33.51 11.09 -29.12
N PHE A 333 32.30 11.50 -29.48
CA PHE A 333 31.39 10.63 -30.23
C PHE A 333 31.80 10.48 -31.70
N SER A 334 32.52 11.46 -32.29
CA SER A 334 33.01 11.34 -33.66
C SER A 334 34.20 10.38 -33.78
N GLU A 335 34.99 10.20 -32.71
CA GLU A 335 36.08 9.21 -32.65
C GLU A 335 35.61 7.76 -32.57
N LEU A 336 34.34 7.52 -32.23
CA LEU A 336 33.78 6.17 -32.18
C LEU A 336 33.66 5.57 -33.58
N PRO A 337 33.87 4.24 -33.74
CA PRO A 337 33.68 3.55 -35.01
C PRO A 337 32.27 3.76 -35.58
N ASP A 338 32.15 3.65 -36.91
CA ASP A 338 30.84 3.67 -37.54
C ASP A 338 30.02 2.46 -37.10
N GLY A 339 28.72 2.68 -36.89
CA GLY A 339 27.82 1.67 -36.32
C GLY A 339 27.84 1.57 -34.79
N HIS A 340 28.72 2.31 -34.09
CA HIS A 340 28.73 2.31 -32.62
C HIS A 340 27.41 2.87 -32.05
N LEU A 341 26.78 2.13 -31.15
CA LEU A 341 25.45 2.45 -30.61
C LEU A 341 25.39 3.86 -30.02
N ALA A 342 26.35 4.19 -29.16
CA ALA A 342 26.42 5.51 -28.52
C ALA A 342 26.54 6.66 -29.55
N LYS A 343 27.25 6.45 -30.68
CA LYS A 343 27.39 7.43 -31.77
C LYS A 343 26.06 7.65 -32.49
N ASN A 344 25.30 6.58 -32.71
CA ASN A 344 23.98 6.64 -33.35
C ASN A 344 22.98 7.45 -32.52
N PHE A 345 22.91 7.19 -31.19
CA PHE A 345 22.03 7.95 -30.30
C PHE A 345 22.47 9.41 -30.11
N TYR A 346 23.76 9.72 -30.24
CA TYR A 346 24.26 11.10 -30.14
C TYR A 346 23.94 11.96 -31.37
N ALA A 347 23.62 11.34 -32.52
CA ALA A 347 23.45 12.03 -33.79
C ALA A 347 22.46 13.21 -33.72
N THR A 348 21.34 13.06 -33.02
CA THR A 348 20.32 14.12 -32.86
C THR A 348 20.88 15.35 -32.14
N SER A 349 21.66 15.16 -31.07
CA SER A 349 22.32 16.28 -30.39
C SER A 349 23.41 16.93 -31.23
N LYS A 350 24.08 16.16 -32.10
CA LYS A 350 25.07 16.67 -33.06
C LYS A 350 24.43 17.49 -34.18
N PHE A 351 23.23 17.12 -34.64
CA PHE A 351 22.49 17.87 -35.66
C PHE A 351 21.88 19.17 -35.12
N ALA A 352 21.63 19.26 -33.81
CA ALA A 352 21.22 20.51 -33.16
C ALA A 352 22.36 21.54 -33.18
N GLN A 353 22.06 22.78 -33.59
CA GLN A 353 23.01 23.89 -33.64
C GLN A 353 22.48 25.10 -32.87
N GLY A 354 23.40 25.98 -32.45
CA GLY A 354 23.07 27.26 -31.80
C GLY A 354 22.17 27.07 -30.57
N ASP A 355 21.12 27.89 -30.50
CA ASP A 355 20.20 27.97 -29.37
C ASP A 355 19.53 26.63 -29.04
N MET A 356 19.15 25.85 -30.06
CA MET A 356 18.51 24.54 -29.85
C MET A 356 19.40 23.61 -29.04
N ARG A 357 20.70 23.58 -29.32
CA ARG A 357 21.66 22.73 -28.60
C ARG A 357 21.85 23.20 -27.15
N SER A 358 22.00 24.51 -26.97
CA SER A 358 22.09 25.12 -25.64
C SER A 358 20.84 24.81 -24.80
N SER A 359 19.65 24.84 -25.40
CA SER A 359 18.40 24.45 -24.75
C SER A 359 18.37 22.97 -24.38
N ILE A 360 18.79 22.06 -25.26
CA ILE A 360 18.89 20.61 -24.95
C ILE A 360 19.81 20.40 -23.74
N PHE A 361 20.98 21.05 -23.73
CA PHE A 361 21.93 20.92 -22.63
C PHE A 361 21.39 21.49 -21.32
N ALA A 362 20.73 22.65 -21.36
CA ALA A 362 20.12 23.25 -20.18
C ALA A 362 19.00 22.36 -19.59
N ILE A 363 18.12 21.82 -20.44
CA ILE A 363 17.02 20.94 -20.02
C ILE A 363 17.57 19.64 -19.45
N LEU A 364 18.55 19.01 -20.11
CA LEU A 364 19.16 17.78 -19.59
C LEU A 364 19.91 18.04 -18.27
N SER A 365 20.60 19.17 -18.14
CA SER A 365 21.24 19.56 -16.88
C SER A 365 20.22 19.67 -15.74
N ALA A 366 19.05 20.24 -16.00
CA ALA A 366 17.98 20.34 -15.01
C ALA A 366 17.47 18.95 -14.61
N ASN A 367 17.27 18.05 -15.58
CA ASN A 367 16.81 16.67 -15.33
C ASN A 367 17.82 15.83 -14.52
N LEU A 368 19.12 16.07 -14.70
CA LEU A 368 20.19 15.34 -13.99
C LEU A 368 20.57 15.95 -12.64
N SER A 369 20.11 17.18 -12.34
CA SER A 369 20.53 17.94 -11.15
C SER A 369 20.33 17.20 -9.82
N MET A 370 19.32 16.31 -9.73
CA MET A 370 19.05 15.52 -8.52
C MET A 370 20.18 14.57 -8.15
N PHE A 371 20.99 14.13 -9.12
CA PHE A 371 22.13 13.25 -8.89
C PHE A 371 23.35 13.98 -8.32
N ASN A 372 23.25 15.29 -8.05
CA ASN A 372 24.24 16.03 -7.27
C ASN A 372 23.96 15.97 -5.75
N ASP A 373 22.78 15.50 -5.33
CA ASP A 373 22.46 15.33 -3.92
C ASP A 373 23.20 14.12 -3.33
N SER A 374 24.00 14.34 -2.29
CA SER A 374 24.78 13.28 -1.62
C SER A 374 23.94 12.07 -1.15
N GLY A 375 22.69 12.29 -0.76
CA GLY A 375 21.79 11.22 -0.36
C GLY A 375 21.33 10.40 -1.56
N ILE A 376 20.94 11.06 -2.66
CA ILE A 376 20.57 10.39 -3.90
C ILE A 376 21.76 9.61 -4.46
N ILE A 377 22.95 10.21 -4.53
CA ILE A 377 24.17 9.52 -4.98
C ILE A 377 24.36 8.22 -4.18
N ARG A 378 24.32 8.29 -2.85
CA ARG A 378 24.47 7.10 -2.00
C ARG A 378 23.39 6.04 -2.24
N LEU A 379 22.15 6.47 -2.46
CA LEU A 379 21.03 5.57 -2.75
C LEU A 379 21.18 4.93 -4.13
N THR A 380 21.62 5.67 -5.14
CA THR A 380 21.60 5.25 -6.55
C THR A 380 22.92 4.72 -7.08
N SER A 381 23.99 4.70 -6.28
CA SER A 381 25.31 4.19 -6.64
C SER A 381 25.68 2.90 -5.90
N ASN A 382 24.81 2.43 -5.02
CA ASN A 382 24.91 1.17 -4.28
C ASN A 382 23.76 0.26 -4.66
N ASP A 383 23.97 -1.06 -4.67
CA ASP A 383 22.99 -2.05 -5.13
C ASP A 383 22.71 -3.10 -4.05
N ASP A 384 22.08 -2.68 -2.95
CA ASP A 384 21.71 -3.58 -1.83
C ASP A 384 20.47 -4.42 -2.14
N VAL A 385 19.64 -3.94 -3.07
CA VAL A 385 18.32 -4.49 -3.39
C VAL A 385 18.40 -5.26 -4.71
N ASP A 386 18.22 -6.56 -4.64
CA ASP A 386 18.03 -7.41 -5.81
C ASP A 386 16.54 -7.74 -5.97
N PHE A 387 15.88 -7.26 -7.04
CA PHE A 387 14.44 -7.52 -7.19
C PHE A 387 14.14 -9.01 -7.44
N ALA A 388 15.11 -9.79 -7.91
CA ALA A 388 14.99 -11.24 -8.02
C ALA A 388 14.68 -11.91 -6.67
N ASP A 389 15.08 -11.32 -5.54
CA ASP A 389 14.77 -11.84 -4.20
C ASP A 389 13.27 -11.88 -3.91
N LEU A 390 12.45 -11.02 -4.54
CA LEU A 390 11.00 -11.09 -4.42
C LEU A 390 10.45 -12.41 -4.98
N ALA A 391 11.09 -12.95 -6.01
CA ALA A 391 10.70 -14.20 -6.65
C ALA A 391 11.34 -15.45 -6.01
N ASN A 392 12.20 -15.28 -5.00
CA ASN A 392 12.97 -16.36 -4.41
C ASN A 392 12.06 -17.42 -3.73
N PRO A 393 12.12 -18.71 -4.14
CA PRO A 393 11.28 -19.76 -3.60
C PRO A 393 11.69 -20.22 -2.19
N ASP A 394 12.92 -19.96 -1.74
CA ASP A 394 13.41 -20.44 -0.44
C ASP A 394 13.24 -19.40 0.66
N LYS A 395 13.43 -18.12 0.34
CA LYS A 395 13.34 -17.02 1.31
C LYS A 395 12.50 -15.87 0.75
N PRO A 396 11.34 -15.55 1.36
CA PRO A 396 10.51 -14.45 0.90
C PRO A 396 11.18 -13.10 1.18
N CYS A 397 10.81 -12.08 0.41
CA CYS A 397 11.37 -10.74 0.51
C CYS A 397 10.27 -9.68 0.70
N ALA A 398 10.57 -8.68 1.54
CA ALA A 398 9.72 -7.53 1.81
C ALA A 398 10.48 -6.24 1.50
N ILE A 399 9.99 -5.45 0.55
CA ILE A 399 10.55 -4.14 0.20
C ILE A 399 9.59 -3.06 0.65
N PHE A 400 10.05 -2.14 1.49
CA PHE A 400 9.28 -0.95 1.89
C PHE A 400 9.85 0.27 1.18
N ILE A 401 8.98 1.01 0.50
CA ILE A 401 9.33 2.21 -0.25
C ILE A 401 8.76 3.40 0.53
N ILE A 402 9.63 4.13 1.22
CA ILE A 402 9.28 5.36 1.91
C ILE A 402 9.45 6.53 0.94
N VAL A 403 8.36 7.27 0.72
CA VAL A 403 8.26 8.30 -0.32
C VAL A 403 8.19 9.68 0.33
N PRO A 404 8.94 10.68 -0.19
CA PRO A 404 8.95 12.03 0.37
C PRO A 404 7.58 12.70 0.21
N GLU A 405 7.05 13.27 1.29
CA GLU A 405 5.92 14.19 1.21
C GLU A 405 6.41 15.53 0.62
N GLY A 406 5.89 15.93 -0.55
CA GLY A 406 6.12 17.27 -1.12
C GLY A 406 7.41 17.48 -1.92
N ARG A 407 8.13 16.43 -2.35
CA ARG A 407 9.32 16.55 -3.23
C ARG A 407 9.07 15.91 -4.60
N GLU A 408 8.49 16.68 -5.51
CA GLU A 408 8.10 16.20 -6.85
C GLU A 408 9.26 15.69 -7.70
N GLU A 409 10.49 16.18 -7.52
CA GLU A 409 11.63 15.70 -8.29
C GLU A 409 11.97 14.23 -7.96
N ARG A 410 11.82 13.83 -6.70
CA ARG A 410 12.09 12.46 -6.23
C ARG A 410 10.96 11.49 -6.58
N ASN A 411 9.81 12.01 -6.97
CA ASN A 411 8.67 11.20 -7.40
C ASN A 411 8.98 10.37 -8.64
N LYS A 412 9.83 10.88 -9.56
CA LYS A 412 10.28 10.13 -10.74
C LYS A 412 11.00 8.82 -10.35
N LEU A 413 11.79 8.86 -9.26
CA LEU A 413 12.49 7.67 -8.75
C LEU A 413 11.54 6.59 -8.25
N VAL A 414 10.41 6.95 -7.64
CA VAL A 414 9.41 5.99 -7.17
C VAL A 414 8.80 5.23 -8.35
N SER A 415 8.34 5.95 -9.38
CA SER A 415 7.74 5.33 -10.57
C SER A 415 8.74 4.41 -11.26
N LEU A 416 9.98 4.86 -11.42
CA LEU A 416 11.04 4.08 -12.02
C LEU A 416 11.37 2.80 -11.22
N LEU A 417 11.46 2.91 -9.89
CA LEU A 417 11.70 1.76 -9.00
C LEU A 417 10.63 0.68 -9.18
N VAL A 418 9.36 1.10 -9.23
CA VAL A 418 8.22 0.19 -9.43
C VAL A 418 8.24 -0.42 -10.83
N ASP A 419 8.60 0.36 -11.86
CA ASP A 419 8.69 -0.10 -13.24
C ASP A 419 9.81 -1.12 -13.43
N GLN A 420 11.00 -0.86 -12.89
CA GLN A 420 12.13 -1.80 -12.93
C GLN A 420 11.82 -3.10 -12.17
N CYS A 421 11.27 -2.98 -10.96
CA CYS A 421 10.87 -4.14 -10.19
C CYS A 421 9.81 -4.98 -10.92
N TYR A 422 8.79 -4.34 -11.50
CA TYR A 422 7.77 -5.04 -12.28
C TYR A 422 8.35 -5.73 -13.52
N ALA A 423 9.25 -5.06 -14.25
CA ALA A 423 9.90 -5.62 -15.42
C ALA A 423 10.73 -6.86 -15.07
N GLU A 424 11.51 -6.81 -13.99
CA GLU A 424 12.31 -7.95 -13.54
C GLU A 424 11.45 -9.15 -13.13
N LEU A 425 10.36 -8.91 -12.40
CA LEU A 425 9.39 -9.97 -12.06
C LEU A 425 8.75 -10.58 -13.31
N LEU A 426 8.45 -9.78 -14.33
CA LEU A 426 7.92 -10.28 -15.60
C LEU A 426 8.94 -11.16 -16.33
N ASP A 427 10.21 -10.76 -16.37
CA ASP A 427 11.28 -11.54 -16.99
C ASP A 427 11.47 -12.89 -16.30
N ILE A 428 11.50 -12.90 -14.96
CA ILE A 428 11.59 -14.14 -14.16
C ILE A 428 10.39 -15.05 -14.44
N ALA A 429 9.17 -14.49 -14.48
CA ALA A 429 7.97 -15.26 -14.77
C ALA A 429 7.96 -15.80 -16.22
N ARG A 430 8.43 -15.03 -17.20
CA ARG A 430 8.51 -15.44 -18.62
C ARG A 430 9.55 -16.51 -18.87
N ALA A 431 10.65 -16.51 -18.12
CA ALA A 431 11.69 -17.53 -18.21
C ALA A 431 11.20 -18.92 -17.73
N ARG A 432 10.07 -18.99 -17.02
CA ARG A 432 9.51 -20.24 -16.51
C ARG A 432 8.49 -20.87 -17.47
N PRO A 433 8.43 -22.22 -17.56
CA PRO A 433 7.49 -22.92 -18.45
C PRO A 433 6.01 -22.64 -18.16
N ASP A 434 5.66 -22.41 -16.89
CA ASP A 434 4.30 -22.10 -16.43
C ASP A 434 3.95 -20.61 -16.58
N GLY A 435 4.92 -19.77 -16.97
CA GLY A 435 4.75 -18.34 -17.10
C GLY A 435 4.52 -17.60 -15.77
N GLN A 436 4.69 -18.25 -14.62
CA GLN A 436 4.34 -17.73 -13.29
C GLN A 436 5.57 -17.58 -12.39
N LEU A 437 5.53 -16.64 -11.45
CA LEU A 437 6.57 -16.50 -10.44
C LEU A 437 6.64 -17.74 -9.53
N PRO A 438 7.86 -18.14 -9.08
CA PRO A 438 8.02 -19.26 -8.13
C PRO A 438 7.31 -19.00 -6.79
N ARG A 439 7.25 -17.72 -6.39
CA ARG A 439 6.59 -17.22 -5.19
C ARG A 439 5.68 -16.06 -5.58
N ARG A 440 4.48 -16.02 -5.00
CA ARG A 440 3.56 -14.89 -5.18
C ARG A 440 4.18 -13.60 -4.65
N VAL A 441 4.05 -12.54 -5.45
CA VAL A 441 4.50 -11.20 -5.09
C VAL A 441 3.28 -10.28 -5.00
N ARG A 442 3.15 -9.56 -3.89
CA ARG A 442 2.05 -8.62 -3.66
C ARG A 442 2.57 -7.19 -3.61
N ILE A 443 1.98 -6.31 -4.41
CA ILE A 443 2.20 -4.86 -4.36
C ILE A 443 1.09 -4.27 -3.50
N ILE A 444 1.45 -3.81 -2.31
CA ILE A 444 0.58 -3.17 -1.32
C ILE A 444 0.76 -1.66 -1.48
N ALA A 445 -0.08 -1.06 -2.32
CA ALA A 445 -0.03 0.36 -2.62
C ALA A 445 -0.91 1.13 -1.62
N ASP A 446 -0.41 1.27 -0.39
CA ASP A 446 -1.12 2.00 0.68
C ASP A 446 -1.16 3.49 0.38
N GLU A 447 -2.34 4.01 0.06
CA GLU A 447 -2.58 5.40 -0.37
C GLU A 447 -2.05 5.72 -1.78
N ILE A 448 -2.23 4.78 -2.73
CA ILE A 448 -1.72 4.87 -4.11
C ILE A 448 -1.92 6.23 -4.82
N CYS A 449 -2.97 6.99 -4.50
CA CYS A 449 -3.23 8.31 -5.08
C CYS A 449 -2.22 9.40 -4.65
N ASN A 450 -1.59 9.23 -3.49
CA ASN A 450 -0.58 10.14 -2.94
C ASN A 450 0.80 9.91 -3.57
N TYR A 451 0.98 8.80 -4.28
CA TYR A 451 2.23 8.47 -4.95
C TYR A 451 2.27 9.03 -6.37
N PRO A 452 3.47 9.07 -6.97
CA PRO A 452 3.62 9.27 -8.40
C PRO A 452 2.79 8.24 -9.17
N LYS A 453 2.26 8.65 -10.32
CA LYS A 453 1.41 7.76 -11.11
C LYS A 453 2.24 6.55 -11.52
N ILE A 454 1.74 5.34 -11.20
CA ILE A 454 2.34 4.12 -11.73
C ILE A 454 2.08 4.07 -13.24
N THR A 455 3.15 4.03 -14.02
CA THR A 455 3.11 3.98 -15.48
C THR A 455 2.33 2.75 -15.94
N ALA A 456 1.46 2.93 -16.94
CA ALA A 456 0.68 1.86 -17.56
C ALA A 456 -0.07 0.92 -16.57
N LEU A 457 -0.59 1.45 -15.45
CA LEU A 457 -1.25 0.66 -14.40
C LEU A 457 -2.37 -0.26 -14.94
N SER A 458 -3.15 0.20 -15.94
CA SER A 458 -4.19 -0.60 -16.59
C SER A 458 -3.62 -1.91 -17.19
N ASN A 459 -2.52 -1.80 -17.94
CA ASN A 459 -1.85 -2.95 -18.56
C ASN A 459 -1.21 -3.86 -17.52
N LYS A 460 -0.67 -3.29 -16.45
CA LYS A 460 -0.10 -4.07 -15.34
C LYS A 460 -1.18 -4.90 -14.66
N ILE A 461 -2.34 -4.32 -14.37
CA ILE A 461 -3.44 -5.03 -13.69
C ILE A 461 -4.01 -6.16 -14.54
N THR A 462 -4.13 -5.99 -15.85
CA THR A 462 -4.62 -7.08 -16.71
C THR A 462 -3.63 -8.23 -16.86
N THR A 463 -2.32 -7.97 -16.75
CA THR A 463 -1.27 -8.98 -16.98
C THR A 463 -0.68 -9.61 -15.70
N SER A 464 -0.75 -8.92 -14.56
CA SER A 464 -0.08 -9.31 -13.30
C SER A 464 -0.58 -10.63 -12.72
N LEU A 465 -1.90 -10.88 -12.72
CA LEU A 465 -2.47 -12.07 -12.07
C LEU A 465 -1.96 -13.37 -12.69
N ALA A 466 -1.84 -13.40 -14.03
CA ALA A 466 -1.32 -14.56 -14.76
C ALA A 466 0.15 -14.87 -14.44
N ARG A 467 0.87 -13.91 -13.83
CA ARG A 467 2.27 -14.03 -13.42
C ARG A 467 2.43 -14.31 -11.93
N GLY A 468 1.35 -14.35 -11.16
CA GLY A 468 1.40 -14.46 -9.70
C GLY A 468 1.73 -13.15 -8.99
N ILE A 469 1.53 -12.01 -9.67
CA ILE A 469 1.68 -10.66 -9.10
C ILE A 469 0.29 -10.15 -8.72
N ILE A 470 0.10 -9.76 -7.46
CA ILE A 470 -1.18 -9.27 -6.93
C ILE A 470 -1.04 -7.82 -6.53
N LEU A 471 -2.03 -7.00 -6.82
CA LEU A 471 -2.08 -5.58 -6.44
C LEU A 471 -3.22 -5.37 -5.43
N ASP A 472 -2.87 -4.84 -4.27
CA ASP A 472 -3.82 -4.29 -3.30
C ASP A 472 -3.69 -2.77 -3.29
N MET A 473 -4.74 -2.11 -3.76
CA MET A 473 -4.78 -0.65 -3.89
C MET A 473 -5.65 -0.06 -2.79
N TYR A 474 -5.10 0.88 -2.05
CA TYR A 474 -5.77 1.54 -0.94
C TYR A 474 -6.03 3.00 -1.31
N ILE A 475 -7.30 3.36 -1.46
CA ILE A 475 -7.73 4.70 -1.90
C ILE A 475 -8.63 5.35 -0.85
N HIS A 476 -8.70 6.68 -0.88
CA HIS A 476 -9.59 7.43 0.01
C HIS A 476 -11.01 7.52 -0.57
N SER A 477 -11.11 7.75 -1.88
CA SER A 477 -12.36 7.83 -2.63
C SER A 477 -12.15 7.44 -4.09
N LEU A 478 -13.22 7.02 -4.76
CA LEU A 478 -13.18 6.71 -6.20
C LEU A 478 -12.87 7.94 -7.07
N PRO A 479 -13.46 9.14 -6.82
CA PRO A 479 -13.12 10.33 -7.60
C PRO A 479 -11.64 10.69 -7.57
N GLN A 480 -10.99 10.64 -6.39
CA GLN A 480 -9.56 10.91 -6.28
C GLN A 480 -8.73 9.94 -7.13
N PHE A 481 -9.16 8.68 -7.20
CA PHE A 481 -8.51 7.67 -8.01
C PHE A 481 -8.70 7.91 -9.51
N GLU A 482 -9.91 8.30 -9.92
CA GLU A 482 -10.23 8.71 -11.29
C GLU A 482 -9.43 9.93 -11.72
N ASP A 483 -9.26 10.94 -10.85
CA ASP A 483 -8.49 12.14 -11.14
C ASP A 483 -7.00 11.80 -11.37
N LYS A 484 -6.45 10.88 -10.57
CA LYS A 484 -5.04 10.49 -10.67
C LYS A 484 -4.73 9.59 -11.88
N TYR A 485 -5.57 8.58 -12.12
CA TYR A 485 -5.30 7.53 -13.11
C TYR A 485 -6.13 7.63 -14.39
N GLY A 486 -7.13 8.51 -14.41
CA GLY A 486 -8.12 8.63 -15.47
C GLY A 486 -9.28 7.64 -15.31
N LYS A 487 -10.48 8.05 -15.74
CA LYS A 487 -11.71 7.25 -15.64
C LYS A 487 -11.61 5.86 -16.27
N ASN A 488 -10.98 5.76 -17.45
CA ASN A 488 -10.82 4.47 -18.15
C ASN A 488 -9.96 3.48 -17.35
N THR A 489 -8.86 3.96 -16.74
CA THR A 489 -8.01 3.15 -15.88
C THR A 489 -8.79 2.72 -14.65
N ALA A 490 -9.45 3.66 -13.96
CA ALA A 490 -10.25 3.35 -12.78
C ALA A 490 -11.33 2.29 -13.07
N GLN A 491 -12.06 2.43 -14.18
CA GLN A 491 -13.08 1.45 -14.58
C GLN A 491 -12.47 0.07 -14.88
N THR A 492 -11.32 0.02 -15.53
CA THR A 492 -10.60 -1.25 -15.80
C THR A 492 -10.22 -1.95 -14.50
N ILE A 493 -9.84 -1.17 -13.50
CA ILE A 493 -9.45 -1.69 -12.18
C ILE A 493 -10.66 -2.20 -11.41
N LEU A 494 -11.76 -1.47 -11.47
CA LEU A 494 -13.03 -1.88 -10.87
C LEU A 494 -13.60 -3.15 -11.53
N SER A 495 -13.42 -3.32 -12.84
CA SER A 495 -13.90 -4.50 -13.57
C SER A 495 -13.00 -5.73 -13.41
N ASN A 496 -11.69 -5.55 -13.28
CA ASN A 496 -10.71 -6.63 -13.06
C ASN A 496 -10.46 -6.93 -11.56
N GLY A 497 -10.93 -6.06 -10.66
CA GLY A 497 -10.81 -6.24 -9.21
C GLY A 497 -11.64 -7.43 -8.73
N GLY A 498 -11.01 -8.38 -8.04
CA GLY A 498 -11.71 -9.52 -7.46
C GLY A 498 -12.36 -9.22 -6.12
N ASN A 499 -11.82 -8.25 -5.39
CA ASN A 499 -12.37 -7.79 -4.12
C ASN A 499 -12.49 -6.26 -4.11
N LEU A 500 -13.65 -5.75 -3.70
CA LEU A 500 -13.84 -4.37 -3.26
C LEU A 500 -14.15 -4.38 -1.77
N VAL A 501 -13.30 -3.74 -0.97
CA VAL A 501 -13.48 -3.61 0.49
C VAL A 501 -13.78 -2.15 0.82
N TYR A 502 -15.02 -1.89 1.23
CA TYR A 502 -15.45 -0.59 1.73
C TYR A 502 -15.35 -0.57 3.25
N ILE A 503 -14.60 0.39 3.79
CA ILE A 503 -14.48 0.63 5.23
C ILE A 503 -15.37 1.80 5.62
N TYR A 504 -15.08 2.98 5.05
CA TYR A 504 -15.79 4.20 5.38
C TYR A 504 -15.45 5.33 4.40
N SER A 505 -16.47 6.01 3.88
CA SER A 505 -16.31 7.21 3.06
C SER A 505 -17.38 8.26 3.34
N GLN A 506 -16.98 9.53 3.26
CA GLN A 506 -17.88 10.69 3.28
C GLN A 506 -18.27 11.14 1.87
N ASP A 507 -17.61 10.61 0.84
CA ASP A 507 -17.85 10.95 -0.55
C ASP A 507 -19.16 10.34 -1.08
N LYS A 508 -20.01 11.17 -1.69
CA LYS A 508 -21.34 10.75 -2.16
C LYS A 508 -21.23 9.78 -3.33
N ALA A 509 -20.33 10.03 -4.28
CA ALA A 509 -20.17 9.20 -5.47
C ALA A 509 -19.71 7.78 -5.10
N THR A 510 -18.71 7.69 -4.21
CA THR A 510 -18.22 6.43 -3.66
C THR A 510 -19.32 5.65 -2.94
N ASN A 511 -20.08 6.32 -2.06
CA ASN A 511 -21.16 5.67 -1.32
C ASN A 511 -22.32 5.22 -2.22
N GLN A 512 -22.63 6.00 -3.27
CA GLN A 512 -23.61 5.61 -4.28
C GLN A 512 -23.14 4.37 -5.04
N TYR A 513 -21.91 4.40 -5.55
CA TYR A 513 -21.31 3.28 -6.28
C TYR A 513 -21.33 1.98 -5.47
N VAL A 514 -20.94 2.02 -4.20
CA VAL A 514 -20.96 0.83 -3.33
C VAL A 514 -22.40 0.36 -3.06
N SER A 515 -23.35 1.29 -2.85
CA SER A 515 -24.77 0.94 -2.70
C SER A 515 -25.33 0.25 -3.94
N ASP A 516 -24.94 0.72 -5.13
CA ASP A 516 -25.40 0.15 -6.40
C ASP A 516 -24.83 -1.26 -6.60
N LEU A 517 -23.55 -1.48 -6.26
CA LEU A 517 -22.93 -2.81 -6.29
C LEU A 517 -23.51 -3.79 -5.27
N LEU A 518 -23.96 -3.30 -4.12
CA LEU A 518 -24.64 -4.14 -3.13
C LEU A 518 -26.02 -4.60 -3.59
N ASP A 519 -26.61 -3.89 -4.54
CA ASP A 519 -27.91 -4.18 -5.16
C ASP A 519 -29.06 -4.25 -4.12
N THR A 520 -30.25 -4.56 -4.64
CA THR A 520 -31.51 -4.51 -3.93
C THR A 520 -31.91 -5.88 -3.39
N SER A 521 -32.46 -5.90 -2.19
CA SER A 521 -33.06 -7.05 -1.54
C SER A 521 -34.57 -6.87 -1.40
N THR A 522 -35.34 -7.96 -1.47
CA THR A 522 -36.79 -7.91 -1.26
C THR A 522 -37.12 -7.93 0.25
N GLU A 523 -37.71 -6.85 0.76
CA GLU A 523 -38.21 -6.76 2.13
C GLU A 523 -39.74 -6.92 2.18
N GLU A 524 -40.23 -7.75 3.12
CA GLU A 524 -41.65 -7.91 3.41
C GLU A 524 -42.09 -6.84 4.42
N TYR A 525 -42.95 -5.93 3.97
CA TYR A 525 -43.62 -4.94 4.80
C TYR A 525 -45.00 -5.48 5.17
N ARG A 526 -45.30 -5.46 6.47
CA ARG A 526 -46.60 -5.89 7.00
C ARG A 526 -47.39 -4.67 7.44
N THR A 527 -48.50 -4.43 6.78
CA THR A 527 -49.43 -3.37 7.17
C THR A 527 -50.47 -3.96 8.12
N TYR A 528 -50.64 -3.35 9.29
CA TYR A 528 -51.68 -3.72 10.23
C TYR A 528 -52.84 -2.74 10.10
N ASN A 529 -53.91 -3.18 9.44
CA ASN A 529 -55.18 -2.47 9.51
C ASN A 529 -55.98 -3.04 10.69
N SER A 530 -56.19 -2.20 11.71
CA SER A 530 -57.05 -2.51 12.85
C SER A 530 -58.28 -1.62 12.77
N GLU A 531 -59.38 -2.13 12.21
CA GLU A 531 -60.71 -1.58 12.48
C GLU A 531 -61.24 -2.16 13.80
N ASN A 532 -61.72 -1.25 14.64
CA ASN A 532 -62.27 -1.43 15.99
C ASN A 532 -62.75 -2.85 16.36
N GLY A 533 -62.13 -3.43 17.41
CA GLY A 533 -62.79 -4.37 18.33
C GLY A 533 -62.84 -5.86 17.96
N ALA A 534 -62.47 -6.27 16.74
CA ALA A 534 -62.42 -7.68 16.39
C ALA A 534 -61.05 -8.29 16.72
N ILE A 535 -60.91 -8.86 17.93
CA ILE A 535 -59.69 -9.61 18.38
C ILE A 535 -59.35 -10.83 17.46
N LEU A 536 -60.16 -11.12 16.44
CA LEU A 536 -60.17 -12.41 15.75
C LEU A 536 -60.08 -12.42 14.23
N ASP A 537 -60.04 -11.28 13.52
CA ASP A 537 -59.88 -11.29 12.06
C ASP A 537 -58.99 -10.15 11.52
N ASN A 538 -57.67 -10.29 11.72
CA ASN A 538 -56.71 -9.39 11.08
C ASN A 538 -56.43 -9.91 9.67
N ASN A 539 -56.99 -9.24 8.66
CA ASN A 539 -56.63 -9.46 7.26
C ASN A 539 -55.18 -8.99 7.04
N ARG A 540 -54.24 -9.94 7.03
CA ARG A 540 -52.80 -9.67 6.91
C ARG A 540 -52.44 -9.50 5.44
N MET A 541 -52.25 -8.27 4.98
CA MET A 541 -51.65 -8.01 3.68
C MET A 541 -50.14 -7.82 3.82
N SER A 542 -49.38 -8.71 3.18
CA SER A 542 -47.93 -8.61 3.06
C SER A 542 -47.59 -7.90 1.75
N HIS A 543 -46.93 -6.75 1.84
CA HIS A 543 -46.38 -6.03 0.69
C HIS A 543 -44.90 -6.37 0.57
N TYR A 544 -44.41 -6.54 -0.65
CA TYR A 544 -42.98 -6.72 -0.91
C TYR A 544 -42.47 -5.45 -1.58
N LYS A 545 -41.31 -4.96 -1.14
CA LYS A 545 -40.67 -3.79 -1.75
C LYS A 545 -39.15 -3.99 -1.77
N GLY A 546 -38.53 -3.57 -2.86
CA GLY A 546 -37.09 -3.54 -3.00
C GLY A 546 -36.45 -2.51 -2.07
N ARG A 547 -35.41 -2.91 -1.35
CA ARG A 547 -34.54 -2.02 -0.58
C ARG A 547 -33.06 -2.38 -0.81
N PRO A 548 -32.20 -1.40 -1.12
CA PRO A 548 -30.75 -1.61 -1.17
C PRO A 548 -30.23 -2.25 0.13
N LEU A 549 -29.28 -3.19 0.05
CA LEU A 549 -28.75 -3.84 1.27
C LEU A 549 -28.17 -2.85 2.28
N LYS A 550 -27.53 -1.79 1.78
CA LYS A 550 -27.26 -0.56 2.53
C LYS A 550 -27.41 0.62 1.57
N THR A 551 -28.19 1.59 1.99
CA THR A 551 -28.29 2.89 1.31
C THR A 551 -26.97 3.66 1.44
N PRO A 552 -26.69 4.65 0.55
CA PRO A 552 -25.51 5.50 0.66
C PRO A 552 -25.41 6.21 2.02
N GLY A 553 -26.56 6.57 2.61
CA GLY A 553 -26.63 7.17 3.94
C GLY A 553 -26.28 6.21 5.08
N GLU A 554 -26.62 4.92 4.96
CA GLU A 554 -26.22 3.89 5.93
C GLU A 554 -24.73 3.56 5.80
N LEU A 555 -24.18 3.52 4.58
CA LEU A 555 -22.73 3.36 4.34
C LEU A 555 -21.92 4.49 4.98
N ARG A 556 -22.38 5.73 4.84
CA ARG A 556 -21.80 6.91 5.50
C ARG A 556 -21.83 6.85 7.04
N ARG A 557 -22.58 5.93 7.64
CA ARG A 557 -22.70 5.74 9.10
C ARG A 557 -22.27 4.34 9.55
N LEU A 558 -21.44 3.64 8.76
CA LEU A 558 -20.82 2.40 9.24
C LEU A 558 -20.08 2.67 10.55
N LYS A 559 -20.20 1.72 11.48
CA LYS A 559 -19.52 1.83 12.77
C LYS A 559 -18.04 1.57 12.60
N PHE A 560 -17.25 2.05 13.56
CA PHE A 560 -15.82 1.74 13.61
C PHE A 560 -15.59 0.23 13.49
N TRP A 561 -14.58 -0.12 12.69
CA TRP A 561 -14.14 -1.50 12.44
C TRP A 561 -15.12 -2.39 11.66
N GLU A 562 -16.28 -1.85 11.26
CA GLU A 562 -17.13 -2.52 10.27
C GLU A 562 -16.56 -2.33 8.86
N ILE A 563 -16.69 -3.39 8.06
CA ILE A 563 -16.33 -3.40 6.64
C ILE A 563 -17.45 -4.06 5.84
N VAL A 564 -17.60 -3.60 4.60
CA VAL A 564 -18.43 -4.21 3.58
C VAL A 564 -17.52 -4.71 2.46
N VAL A 565 -17.64 -5.98 2.12
CA VAL A 565 -16.82 -6.62 1.09
C VAL A 565 -17.72 -7.12 -0.03
N ILE A 566 -17.37 -6.74 -1.25
CA ILE A 566 -17.98 -7.25 -2.48
C ILE A 566 -16.91 -8.10 -3.17
N GLN A 567 -17.20 -9.39 -3.34
CA GLN A 567 -16.31 -10.34 -4.01
C GLN A 567 -16.94 -10.81 -5.30
N GLN A 568 -16.12 -11.12 -6.31
CA GLN A 568 -16.63 -11.68 -7.56
C GLN A 568 -17.36 -13.01 -7.32
N ARG A 569 -18.51 -13.18 -8.01
CA ARG A 569 -19.35 -14.38 -8.00
C ARG A 569 -19.89 -14.79 -6.62
N ASN A 570 -19.90 -13.87 -5.67
CA ASN A 570 -20.31 -14.11 -4.31
C ASN A 570 -21.27 -13.01 -3.85
N TYR A 571 -22.20 -13.36 -2.97
CA TYR A 571 -22.96 -12.36 -2.22
C TYR A 571 -22.01 -11.49 -1.37
N PRO A 572 -22.38 -10.23 -1.08
CA PRO A 572 -21.55 -9.35 -0.27
C PRO A 572 -21.45 -9.83 1.19
N ILE A 573 -20.41 -9.37 1.87
CA ILE A 573 -20.12 -9.66 3.28
C ILE A 573 -20.18 -8.34 4.06
N HIS A 574 -20.88 -8.32 5.20
CA HIS A 574 -20.76 -7.27 6.21
C HIS A 574 -20.11 -7.90 7.43
N SER A 575 -18.95 -7.38 7.84
CA SER A 575 -18.14 -7.96 8.91
C SER A 575 -17.54 -6.88 9.80
N HIS A 576 -17.11 -7.29 10.99
CA HIS A 576 -16.34 -6.46 11.91
C HIS A 576 -14.94 -7.05 12.08
N LEU A 577 -13.90 -6.28 11.78
CA LEU A 577 -12.50 -6.69 11.94
C LEU A 577 -11.91 -6.11 13.22
N VAL A 578 -10.68 -6.52 13.57
CA VAL A 578 -9.96 -5.95 14.72
C VAL A 578 -8.77 -5.16 14.21
N PRO A 579 -8.62 -3.90 14.66
CA PRO A 579 -7.46 -3.10 14.28
C PRO A 579 -6.18 -3.68 14.88
N PHE A 580 -5.09 -3.55 14.11
CA PHE A 580 -3.81 -4.15 14.43
C PHE A 580 -3.26 -3.75 15.81
N PHE A 581 -3.41 -2.50 16.24
CA PHE A 581 -2.96 -2.05 17.56
C PHE A 581 -3.58 -2.84 18.74
N GLN A 582 -4.81 -3.35 18.59
CA GLN A 582 -5.46 -4.18 19.63
C GLN A 582 -4.85 -5.58 19.74
N LEU A 583 -3.97 -5.96 18.81
CA LEU A 583 -3.21 -7.21 18.89
C LEU A 583 -2.02 -7.11 19.84
N HIS A 584 -1.69 -5.90 20.32
CA HIS A 584 -0.57 -5.64 21.24
C HIS A 584 0.78 -6.19 20.74
N ILE A 585 0.97 -6.18 19.41
CA ILE A 585 2.25 -6.57 18.78
C ILE A 585 3.22 -5.41 18.98
N PRO A 586 4.43 -5.64 19.54
CA PRO A 586 5.43 -4.59 19.71
C PRO A 586 5.85 -3.96 18.39
N VAL A 587 5.78 -2.63 18.32
CA VAL A 587 6.29 -1.84 17.19
C VAL A 587 7.79 -1.65 17.37
N ALA A 588 8.56 -1.77 16.29
CA ALA A 588 9.99 -1.50 16.32
C ALA A 588 10.27 0.00 16.23
N ALA A 589 11.31 0.46 16.94
CA ALA A 589 11.84 1.81 16.70
C ALA A 589 12.44 1.91 15.29
N TYR A 590 12.50 3.13 14.73
CA TYR A 590 13.06 3.35 13.39
C TYR A 590 14.51 2.88 13.29
N GLU A 591 15.29 3.08 14.37
CA GLU A 591 16.70 2.72 14.49
C GLU A 591 16.93 1.20 14.49
N GLU A 592 15.90 0.40 14.76
CA GLU A 592 16.00 -1.07 14.72
C GLU A 592 15.84 -1.62 13.29
N LEU A 593 15.36 -0.81 12.33
CA LEU A 593 15.14 -1.24 10.96
C LEU A 593 16.49 -1.58 10.29
N PRO A 594 16.54 -2.58 9.40
CA PRO A 594 17.77 -3.09 8.81
C PRO A 594 18.23 -2.20 7.65
N ILE A 595 18.53 -0.93 7.96
CA ILE A 595 18.98 0.07 6.99
C ILE A 595 20.51 0.01 6.89
N PRO A 596 21.07 -0.28 5.70
CA PRO A 596 22.52 -0.29 5.50
C PRO A 596 23.18 1.06 5.78
N ILE A 597 24.40 1.02 6.34
CA ILE A 597 25.23 2.20 6.58
C ILE A 597 26.33 2.24 5.52
N HIS A 598 26.16 3.07 4.50
CA HIS A 598 27.18 3.36 3.48
C HIS A 598 27.95 4.62 3.86
N ASN A 599 29.18 4.46 4.34
CA ASN A 599 30.06 5.57 4.73
C ASN A 599 31.01 6.02 3.60
N GLU A 600 30.87 5.42 2.42
CA GLU A 600 31.68 5.70 1.25
C GLU A 600 31.55 7.17 0.84
N LYS A 601 32.66 7.76 0.43
CA LYS A 601 32.67 9.12 -0.11
C LYS A 601 32.13 9.11 -1.54
N LYS A 602 31.50 10.21 -1.96
CA LYS A 602 30.94 10.33 -3.32
C LYS A 602 31.98 10.07 -4.42
N GLU A 603 33.24 10.41 -4.16
CA GLU A 603 34.36 10.22 -5.09
C GLU A 603 34.69 8.73 -5.32
N GLU A 604 34.35 7.84 -4.37
CA GLU A 604 34.62 6.41 -4.48
C GLU A 604 33.70 5.74 -5.53
N HIS A 605 32.48 6.26 -5.68
CA HIS A 605 31.51 5.84 -6.69
C HIS A 605 31.75 6.44 -8.08
N LEU A 606 32.66 7.41 -8.20
CA LEU A 606 32.82 8.18 -9.42
C LEU A 606 33.65 7.43 -10.46
N PHE A 607 33.09 7.28 -11.66
CA PHE A 607 33.82 6.85 -12.85
C PHE A 607 34.98 7.83 -13.12
N PRO A 608 36.17 7.38 -13.60
CA PRO A 608 37.30 8.27 -13.85
C PRO A 608 37.11 9.14 -15.11
N VAL A 609 36.08 10.00 -15.11
CA VAL A 609 35.67 10.86 -16.22
C VAL A 609 36.82 11.75 -16.69
N SER A 610 37.66 12.24 -15.78
CA SER A 610 38.82 13.07 -16.11
C SER A 610 39.86 12.38 -17.00
N SER A 611 39.94 11.06 -16.95
CA SER A 611 40.90 10.28 -17.72
C SER A 611 40.46 10.03 -19.17
N ILE A 612 39.19 10.28 -19.53
CA ILE A 612 38.63 9.85 -20.83
C ILE A 612 39.36 10.51 -22.01
N MET A 613 39.61 11.82 -21.95
CA MET A 613 40.37 12.54 -22.97
C MET A 613 41.88 12.63 -22.70
N ASN A 614 42.32 12.44 -21.46
CA ASN A 614 43.74 12.53 -21.12
C ASN A 614 44.53 11.29 -21.56
N THR A 615 43.90 10.11 -21.66
CA THR A 615 44.54 8.86 -22.10
C THR A 615 45.09 8.85 -23.53
N LYS A 616 44.93 9.93 -24.31
CA LYS A 616 45.45 10.03 -25.69
C LYS A 616 46.43 11.18 -25.94
N ARG A 617 46.72 12.04 -24.96
CA ARG A 617 47.80 13.04 -25.11
C ARG A 617 49.19 12.41 -25.01
N ASP A 618 49.33 11.29 -24.29
CA ASP A 618 50.62 10.61 -24.08
C ASP A 618 51.06 9.72 -25.27
N THR A 619 50.31 9.66 -26.38
CA THR A 619 50.72 8.92 -27.58
C THR A 619 51.22 9.79 -28.73
N SER A 620 51.41 11.09 -28.49
CA SER A 620 51.91 12.01 -29.52
C SER A 620 52.82 13.07 -28.93
N GLU A 621 53.92 12.68 -28.28
CA GLU A 621 55.12 13.50 -28.08
C GLU A 621 56.17 12.69 -27.29
N ASP A 622 56.88 11.79 -27.97
CA ASP A 622 58.18 11.29 -27.52
C ASP A 622 59.10 11.18 -28.75
N ALA A 623 59.41 12.34 -29.31
CA ALA A 623 60.65 12.53 -30.07
C ALA A 623 61.51 13.48 -29.24
N ALA A 624 62.49 12.91 -28.54
CA ALA A 624 63.42 13.64 -27.68
C ALA A 624 64.11 14.81 -28.44
N PRO A 625 64.20 16.02 -27.85
CA PRO A 625 65.06 17.07 -28.40
C PRO A 625 66.50 16.89 -27.94
N LEU A 626 67.45 17.07 -28.86
CA LEU A 626 68.88 17.21 -28.58
C LEU A 626 69.17 18.55 -27.85
N PRO A 627 70.21 18.62 -27.00
CA PRO A 627 70.51 19.82 -26.21
C PRO A 627 71.36 20.83 -26.98
N GLY A 628 71.08 22.12 -26.79
CA GLY A 628 71.91 23.22 -27.31
C GLY A 628 71.52 24.59 -26.77
N ASP A 629 72.39 25.12 -25.91
CA ASP A 629 72.67 26.49 -25.44
C ASP A 629 71.86 27.67 -25.99
N ASN A 630 71.40 28.56 -25.10
CA ASN A 630 71.99 29.90 -24.94
C ASN A 630 71.38 30.72 -23.79
N ASP A 631 72.25 31.56 -23.23
CA ASP A 631 72.13 32.42 -22.06
C ASP A 631 71.19 33.65 -22.18
N ALA A 632 70.60 33.95 -21.01
CA ALA A 632 70.38 35.26 -20.36
C ALA A 632 69.24 36.25 -20.78
N PRO A 633 68.69 37.01 -19.79
CA PRO A 633 67.46 37.86 -19.85
C PRO A 633 67.84 39.36 -20.10
N PRO A 634 67.01 40.44 -19.93
CA PRO A 634 65.68 40.60 -19.29
C PRO A 634 64.70 41.59 -19.99
N ALA A 635 63.48 41.80 -19.43
CA ALA A 635 62.88 43.13 -19.16
C ALA A 635 61.37 43.06 -18.84
N ALA A 636 60.93 44.08 -18.08
CA ALA A 636 59.65 44.25 -17.40
C ALA A 636 58.61 45.12 -18.17
N ALA A 637 57.51 45.44 -17.46
CA ALA A 637 56.40 46.38 -17.72
C ALA A 637 55.14 45.74 -18.38
N ASP A 638 54.04 45.55 -17.64
CA ASP A 638 52.93 46.51 -17.35
C ASP A 638 52.03 46.72 -18.61
N THR A 639 50.69 46.80 -18.62
CA THR A 639 49.57 46.95 -17.66
C THR A 639 48.24 46.79 -18.44
N HIS A 640 47.12 46.80 -17.71
CA HIS A 640 45.69 46.84 -18.12
C HIS A 640 45.02 45.46 -18.24
N GLY A 641 44.03 45.05 -17.42
CA GLY A 641 43.12 45.77 -16.53
C GLY A 641 41.70 45.45 -16.99
N ASP A 642 40.92 44.69 -16.20
CA ASP A 642 39.47 44.91 -16.08
C ASP A 642 38.85 44.15 -14.90
N HIS A 643 37.96 44.86 -14.23
CA HIS A 643 37.38 44.58 -12.92
C HIS A 643 36.39 43.40 -12.89
N LYS A 644 36.46 42.58 -11.83
CA LYS A 644 35.30 41.84 -11.32
C LYS A 644 35.08 42.12 -9.84
N VAL A 645 33.85 42.48 -9.52
CA VAL A 645 33.30 42.75 -8.19
C VAL A 645 33.43 41.48 -7.34
N ILE A 646 34.20 41.55 -6.24
CA ILE A 646 34.36 40.48 -5.24
C ILE A 646 33.50 40.85 -4.03
N THR A 647 32.54 39.99 -3.67
CA THR A 647 31.68 40.14 -2.48
C THR A 647 32.45 39.85 -1.19
N MET A 648 32.16 40.58 -0.10
CA MET A 648 32.89 40.51 1.20
C MET A 648 33.10 39.07 1.73
N ASP A 649 32.17 38.14 1.47
CA ASP A 649 32.20 36.77 2.00
C ASP A 649 33.35 35.91 1.41
N THR A 650 33.78 36.19 0.18
CA THR A 650 34.92 35.48 -0.44
C THR A 650 36.28 35.96 0.05
N LYS A 651 36.39 37.23 0.48
CA LYS A 651 37.60 37.76 1.11
C LYS A 651 37.84 37.08 2.47
N LEU A 652 36.81 36.99 3.32
CA LEU A 652 36.95 36.39 4.65
C LEU A 652 37.36 34.91 4.56
N GLN A 653 36.78 34.12 3.65
CA GLN A 653 37.18 32.73 3.44
C GLN A 653 38.64 32.58 3.01
N GLY A 654 39.15 33.48 2.16
CA GLY A 654 40.56 33.50 1.76
C GLY A 654 41.49 33.77 2.96
N VAL A 655 41.12 34.72 3.82
CA VAL A 655 41.90 35.07 5.01
C VAL A 655 41.86 33.96 6.06
N LEU A 656 40.70 33.33 6.29
CA LEU A 656 40.55 32.19 7.20
C LEU A 656 41.41 30.99 6.78
N ASN A 657 41.43 30.67 5.48
CA ASN A 657 42.30 29.59 4.97
C ASN A 657 43.78 29.94 5.14
N ASN A 658 44.17 31.20 4.90
CA ASN A 658 45.56 31.63 5.04
C ASN A 658 46.06 31.51 6.50
N ILE A 659 45.29 32.00 7.48
CA ILE A 659 45.70 31.90 8.89
C ILE A 659 45.67 30.44 9.39
N ASP A 660 44.78 29.60 8.87
CA ASP A 660 44.76 28.18 9.23
C ASP A 660 45.99 27.43 8.68
N ILE A 661 46.48 27.80 7.49
CA ILE A 661 47.74 27.31 6.95
C ILE A 661 48.92 27.79 7.81
N LEU A 662 48.98 29.08 8.14
CA LEU A 662 50.06 29.67 8.97
C LEU A 662 50.14 29.07 10.38
N THR A 663 49.00 28.67 10.93
CA THR A 663 48.90 28.07 12.27
C THR A 663 48.89 26.53 12.26
N HIS A 664 48.98 25.91 11.08
CA HIS A 664 48.87 24.45 10.88
C HIS A 664 47.58 23.85 11.48
N GLY A 665 46.43 24.44 11.19
CA GLY A 665 45.12 23.95 11.64
C GLY A 665 44.72 24.38 13.06
N LYS A 666 45.61 25.05 13.80
CA LYS A 666 45.34 25.44 15.19
C LYS A 666 44.31 26.55 15.30
N PHE A 667 44.24 27.45 14.32
CA PHE A 667 43.25 28.52 14.29
C PHE A 667 41.83 27.95 14.16
N ARG A 668 41.61 27.05 13.20
CA ARG A 668 40.33 26.35 13.05
C ARG A 668 39.94 25.54 14.29
N HIS A 669 40.89 24.83 14.89
CA HIS A 669 40.65 24.07 16.13
C HIS A 669 40.25 24.97 17.31
N ALA A 670 40.85 26.16 17.43
CA ALA A 670 40.47 27.14 18.45
C ALA A 670 39.10 27.77 18.17
N ALA A 671 38.74 27.98 16.89
CA ALA A 671 37.42 28.46 16.47
C ALA A 671 36.32 27.43 16.74
N GLU A 672 36.56 26.14 16.47
CA GLU A 672 35.64 25.04 16.80
C GLU A 672 35.38 24.95 18.32
N LYS A 673 36.42 25.19 19.12
CA LYS A 673 36.32 25.27 20.59
C LYS A 673 35.85 26.63 21.11
N ARG A 674 35.61 27.60 20.23
CA ARG A 674 35.19 28.98 20.55
C ARG A 674 36.09 29.69 21.58
N ASN A 675 37.38 29.39 21.57
CA ASN A 675 38.34 30.01 22.49
C ASN A 675 38.84 31.35 21.91
N LYS A 676 38.09 32.43 22.15
CA LYS A 676 38.40 33.77 21.63
C LYS A 676 39.79 34.29 22.02
N ASN A 677 40.21 34.07 23.26
CA ASN A 677 41.53 34.51 23.73
C ASN A 677 42.67 33.87 22.91
N ALA A 678 42.56 32.56 22.61
CA ALA A 678 43.53 31.88 21.78
C ALA A 678 43.52 32.40 20.32
N LEU A 679 42.34 32.74 19.79
CA LEU A 679 42.19 33.29 18.44
C LEU A 679 42.82 34.69 18.31
N TYR A 680 42.50 35.62 19.22
CA TYR A 680 43.12 36.95 19.24
C TYR A 680 44.64 36.88 19.42
N THR A 681 45.12 36.02 20.32
CA THR A 681 46.57 35.82 20.52
C THR A 681 47.27 35.37 19.24
N MET A 682 46.63 34.49 18.46
CA MET A 682 47.16 34.08 17.16
C MET A 682 47.10 35.23 16.15
N ILE A 683 46.00 35.96 16.04
CA ILE A 683 45.89 37.09 15.10
C ILE A 683 46.99 38.12 15.38
N THR A 684 47.13 38.58 16.62
CA THR A 684 48.16 39.56 17.02
C THR A 684 49.57 39.02 16.74
N LYS A 685 49.87 37.77 17.11
CA LYS A 685 51.19 37.17 16.86
C LYS A 685 51.57 37.18 15.38
N TYR A 686 50.63 36.80 14.51
CA TYR A 686 50.90 36.71 13.07
C TYR A 686 50.81 38.08 12.36
N GLN A 687 50.13 39.06 12.97
CA GLN A 687 50.19 40.46 12.55
C GLN A 687 51.53 41.11 12.91
N GLU A 688 52.03 40.92 14.14
CA GLU A 688 53.36 41.40 14.58
C GLU A 688 54.51 40.78 13.79
N ALA A 689 54.35 39.51 13.36
CA ALA A 689 55.29 38.84 12.48
C ALA A 689 55.23 39.32 11.01
N GLY A 690 54.33 40.27 10.68
CA GLY A 690 54.14 40.79 9.32
C GLY A 690 53.51 39.79 8.34
N GLN A 691 52.94 38.68 8.84
CA GLN A 691 52.33 37.62 8.04
C GLN A 691 50.83 37.84 7.79
N LEU A 692 50.22 38.77 8.53
CA LEU A 692 48.88 39.31 8.32
C LEU A 692 48.97 40.83 8.18
N ASN A 693 48.34 41.39 7.14
CA ASN A 693 48.20 42.84 7.04
C ASN A 693 47.04 43.33 7.93
N MET A 694 46.93 44.66 8.10
CA MET A 694 45.93 45.27 8.98
C MET A 694 44.48 44.94 8.58
N GLU A 695 44.16 44.96 7.27
CA GLU A 695 42.83 44.60 6.75
C GLU A 695 42.47 43.12 7.03
N GLN A 696 43.45 42.21 6.92
CA GLN A 696 43.28 40.79 7.22
C GLN A 696 43.09 40.53 8.70
N ALA A 697 43.82 41.24 9.56
CA ALA A 697 43.67 41.15 11.01
C ALA A 697 42.27 41.63 11.44
N GLU A 698 41.82 42.79 10.95
CA GLU A 698 40.48 43.33 11.26
C GLU A 698 39.35 42.38 10.80
N LEU A 699 39.47 41.76 9.62
CA LEU A 699 38.52 40.76 9.13
C LEU A 699 38.44 39.52 10.04
N LEU A 700 39.60 39.06 10.55
CA LEU A 700 39.65 37.92 11.46
C LEU A 700 39.15 38.28 12.85
N GLU A 701 39.42 39.48 13.35
CA GLU A 701 38.90 39.96 14.63
C GLU A 701 37.38 40.08 14.58
N SER A 702 36.81 40.66 13.52
CA SER A 702 35.37 40.70 13.29
C SER A 702 34.75 39.29 13.25
N TYR A 703 35.43 38.33 12.63
CA TYR A 703 34.98 36.93 12.63
C TYR A 703 35.01 36.32 14.04
N VAL A 704 36.01 36.64 14.86
CA VAL A 704 36.12 36.18 16.24
C VAL A 704 35.05 36.82 17.13
N ASP A 705 34.73 38.09 16.94
CA ASP A 705 33.67 38.79 17.67
C ASP A 705 32.29 38.16 17.42
N ASP A 706 32.01 37.76 16.18
CA ASP A 706 30.76 37.12 15.76
C ASP A 706 30.59 35.69 16.33
N LEU A 707 31.64 35.07 16.87
CA LEU A 707 31.52 33.79 17.57
C LEU A 707 30.79 34.01 18.91
N SER A 708 29.50 33.65 19.00
CA SER A 708 28.73 33.75 20.26
C SER A 708 29.43 33.10 21.46
N ASP A 709 29.57 33.85 22.57
CA ASP A 709 30.22 33.41 23.81
C ASP A 709 29.49 32.23 24.44
N THR A 710 30.22 31.18 24.81
CA THR A 710 29.75 30.20 25.79
C THR A 710 29.91 30.78 27.19
N LYS A 711 28.80 30.88 27.94
CA LYS A 711 28.85 30.91 29.40
C LYS A 711 29.69 29.74 29.87
N GLU A 712 30.85 30.01 30.49
CA GLU A 712 31.46 29.08 31.45
C GLU A 712 30.54 28.88 32.65
#